data_AF-A0A9P0CNG1-F1
#
_entry.id   AF-A0A9P0CNG1-F1
#
_cell.length_a   1.000
_cell.length_b   1.000
_cell.length_c   1.000
_cell.angle_alpha   90.00
_cell.angle_beta   90.00
_cell.angle_gamma   90.00
#
_symmetry.space_group_name_H-M   'P 1'
#
loop_
_entity.id
_entity.type
_entity.pdbx_description
1 polymer ?
#
loop_
_entity_poly.entity_id
_entity_poly.type
_entity_poly.pdbx_seq_one_letter_code
_entity_poly.pdbx_strand_id
1 'polypeptide(L)'
;MSDENLKPSGSKEKNESDDPPDNPPDQDECDQGVCYIKEAEEKDDSKTFITDILDKATNIEESAPSRVNFDENLLSKLGLVESKDLENINTDEDASKLKAYIPKGYIDSAIMVLDPDIIPEKQESTSVEDESISLSMLSSIVPSEILEKMSEIFAEEKQDTALKYGPLIGAIDEGTSSTRFLVFASKTAEVLTYHQVPIPSIVPQEGWFEQDPILILHAVKETIKVTCDNLDKLNIDAGEIAAIGITNQRETTILWDRETGLPLYNAIVWMDTRTNTTVDEILKYGLRSQYFLQQACGLPVSTYFSALKIKWLMDNVPAVKTAVDEERCLFGTVDTWIIWNLTGGINGGVHITDVTNASRTMLMNIETLKWDQKLCDVFGIPMNILPEIRSSSEIYACLFMEGILDGVPISGILGDQQAALVGEMCFKNAQAKCTYGTGCFILYNTGQRRVISSHGLLTTVAYQFGPKTQPIYALEGSVAIAGISIKWLRDNLEILKDAAESTELAQSAGTEGEVVFVPAFSGLYAPYWRQDARSVICGLTEETKPGHLVKAALEAVCFQVRDVLEAMTLDCSMPLNKLLVDGGMTVNDYLMQMQSDYTGIPVVRPTLTETTSFGAAIAAGIAEGIAVWELDKILPVPCDTFQPQISEDLRNIKFSKWKMGIERSLGWIKTGGVVNEINLPRMVEWDENKSEERIVAAAPAGLFLIGAAAIIVLSEYFRRSIR
;
A
#
# COMPACT_ATOMS: atom_id res chain seq x y z
N MET A 1 -67.45 7.13 -14.76
CA MET A 1 -67.75 5.95 -15.59
C MET A 1 -66.43 5.17 -15.67
N SER A 2 -66.14 4.23 -14.76
CA SER A 2 -66.82 2.93 -14.52
C SER A 2 -66.36 1.85 -15.53
N ASP A 3 -66.11 0.58 -15.21
CA ASP A 3 -65.91 -0.20 -13.96
C ASP A 3 -65.42 -1.62 -14.40
N GLU A 4 -64.91 -2.56 -13.59
CA GLU A 4 -64.78 -2.68 -12.12
C GLU A 4 -63.55 -3.55 -11.69
N ASN A 5 -63.51 -4.02 -10.43
CA ASN A 5 -62.61 -5.02 -9.85
C ASN A 5 -62.85 -6.48 -10.36
N LEU A 6 -61.98 -7.43 -9.95
CA LEU A 6 -62.43 -8.68 -9.27
C LEU A 6 -61.29 -9.53 -8.64
N LYS A 7 -61.40 -9.77 -7.32
CA LYS A 7 -60.87 -10.92 -6.55
C LYS A 7 -62.06 -11.68 -5.97
N PRO A 8 -61.99 -13.02 -5.80
CA PRO A 8 -62.24 -13.66 -4.48
C PRO A 8 -61.18 -14.77 -4.18
N SER A 9 -60.68 -15.04 -2.96
CA SER A 9 -61.28 -15.67 -1.75
C SER A 9 -61.95 -17.04 -2.00
N GLY A 10 -61.84 -18.10 -1.18
CA GLY A 10 -61.08 -18.44 0.06
C GLY A 10 -61.51 -19.86 0.54
N SER A 11 -60.69 -20.66 1.25
CA SER A 11 -60.73 -20.85 2.73
C SER A 11 -61.01 -22.32 3.20
N LYS A 12 -60.63 -22.67 4.45
CA LYS A 12 -61.00 -23.87 5.29
C LYS A 12 -60.37 -25.24 4.91
N GLU A 13 -60.16 -26.24 5.79
CA GLU A 13 -60.14 -26.48 7.27
C GLU A 13 -59.36 -27.84 7.48
N LYS A 14 -58.35 -28.00 8.36
CA LYS A 14 -58.29 -28.29 9.83
C LYS A 14 -58.40 -29.78 10.28
N ASN A 15 -57.61 -30.15 11.31
CA ASN A 15 -57.61 -31.37 12.20
C ASN A 15 -56.88 -32.65 11.68
N GLU A 16 -55.84 -33.19 12.36
CA GLU A 16 -55.77 -34.11 13.55
C GLU A 16 -56.11 -35.59 13.20
N SER A 17 -55.45 -36.68 13.68
CA SER A 17 -54.38 -36.92 14.68
C SER A 17 -53.73 -38.35 14.58
N ASP A 18 -52.73 -38.65 15.43
CA ASP A 18 -52.30 -39.97 16.01
C ASP A 18 -51.33 -40.98 15.29
N ASP A 19 -50.04 -40.96 15.68
CA ASP A 19 -49.15 -42.04 16.26
C ASP A 19 -48.94 -43.45 15.63
N PRO A 20 -47.88 -44.24 15.98
CA PRO A 20 -46.48 -44.01 16.49
C PRO A 20 -45.43 -44.90 15.70
N PRO A 21 -44.27 -45.45 16.19
CA PRO A 21 -43.42 -45.24 17.39
C PRO A 21 -41.86 -45.19 17.19
N ASP A 22 -41.14 -45.07 18.32
CA ASP A 22 -39.79 -45.59 18.69
C ASP A 22 -38.46 -44.82 18.44
N ASN A 23 -37.61 -44.91 19.47
CA ASN A 23 -36.44 -44.08 19.85
C ASN A 23 -35.15 -44.19 18.99
N PRO A 24 -34.25 -43.17 19.07
CA PRO A 24 -32.82 -43.28 18.82
C PRO A 24 -32.01 -43.59 20.12
N PRO A 25 -30.70 -43.87 20.01
CA PRO A 25 -29.76 -43.69 21.11
C PRO A 25 -28.75 -42.55 20.89
N ASP A 26 -28.60 -41.78 21.96
CA ASP A 26 -27.40 -41.09 22.50
C ASP A 26 -26.74 -39.91 21.76
N GLN A 27 -26.49 -38.88 22.60
CA GLN A 27 -25.82 -37.62 22.32
C GLN A 27 -24.44 -37.63 22.99
N ASP A 28 -23.55 -36.72 22.60
CA ASP A 28 -22.80 -35.95 23.59
C ASP A 28 -22.43 -34.54 23.07
N GLU A 29 -22.63 -33.59 23.97
CA GLU A 29 -22.18 -32.20 24.11
C GLU A 29 -21.45 -31.45 22.96
N CYS A 30 -22.08 -30.37 22.48
CA CYS A 30 -21.45 -29.04 22.39
C CYS A 30 -22.50 -27.91 22.26
N ASP A 31 -22.08 -26.66 22.54
CA ASP A 31 -22.74 -25.37 22.28
C ASP A 31 -24.12 -25.06 22.90
N GLN A 32 -24.17 -24.06 23.80
CA GLN A 32 -25.14 -22.95 23.77
C GLN A 32 -24.59 -21.68 24.45
N GLY A 33 -24.75 -20.51 23.81
CA GLY A 33 -24.38 -19.22 24.42
C GLY A 33 -24.70 -17.99 23.56
N VAL A 34 -25.97 -17.60 23.43
CA VAL A 34 -26.39 -16.34 22.75
C VAL A 34 -27.65 -15.71 23.39
N CYS A 35 -27.57 -14.42 23.76
CA CYS A 35 -28.65 -13.46 24.10
C CYS A 35 -29.51 -13.73 25.37
N TYR A 36 -29.97 -12.73 26.14
CA TYR A 36 -30.57 -11.43 25.75
C TYR A 36 -30.23 -10.22 26.67
N ILE A 37 -30.57 -9.01 26.22
CA ILE A 37 -30.36 -7.70 26.89
C ILE A 37 -31.72 -7.03 27.23
N LYS A 38 -31.72 -6.11 28.22
CA LYS A 38 -32.79 -5.20 28.72
C LYS A 38 -33.67 -5.81 29.84
N GLU A 39 -34.10 -5.09 30.89
CA GLU A 39 -34.22 -3.64 31.15
C GLU A 39 -33.84 -3.32 32.62
N ALA A 40 -33.24 -2.14 32.90
CA ALA A 40 -33.20 -1.53 34.26
C ALA A 40 -32.72 -0.06 34.24
N GLU A 41 -33.56 0.87 33.76
CA GLU A 41 -33.53 2.24 34.29
C GLU A 41 -34.43 2.32 35.54
N GLU A 42 -34.22 3.34 36.39
CA GLU A 42 -35.00 3.64 37.60
C GLU A 42 -34.94 2.65 38.80
N LYS A 43 -33.84 2.69 39.56
CA LYS A 43 -33.87 3.27 40.94
C LYS A 43 -32.51 3.37 41.63
N ASP A 44 -32.31 4.52 42.25
CA ASP A 44 -31.17 4.92 43.06
C ASP A 44 -31.29 4.36 44.50
N ASP A 45 -30.42 3.40 44.88
CA ASP A 45 -30.02 3.18 46.29
C ASP A 45 -28.72 2.36 46.40
N SER A 46 -27.58 3.05 46.31
CA SER A 46 -26.22 2.47 46.27
C SER A 46 -25.70 1.87 47.59
N LYS A 47 -26.55 1.71 48.62
CA LYS A 47 -26.15 1.15 49.94
C LYS A 47 -26.41 -0.34 50.13
N THR A 48 -27.33 -0.93 49.37
CA THR A 48 -27.70 -2.34 49.58
C THR A 48 -26.68 -3.31 48.97
N PHE A 49 -26.02 -2.92 47.88
CA PHE A 49 -25.07 -3.77 47.13
C PHE A 49 -23.72 -3.95 47.84
N ILE A 50 -23.19 -2.88 48.46
CA ILE A 50 -21.90 -2.92 49.17
C ILE A 50 -21.96 -3.84 50.40
N THR A 51 -23.11 -3.93 51.07
CA THR A 51 -23.29 -4.79 52.24
C THR A 51 -23.29 -6.28 51.85
N ASP A 52 -23.88 -6.63 50.72
CA ASP A 52 -23.98 -8.02 50.22
C ASP A 52 -22.64 -8.55 49.66
N ILE A 53 -21.75 -7.65 49.21
CA ILE A 53 -20.37 -7.98 48.82
C ILE A 53 -19.49 -8.20 50.05
N LEU A 54 -19.61 -7.35 51.09
CA LEU A 54 -18.81 -7.48 52.30
C LEU A 54 -19.12 -8.77 53.08
N ASP A 55 -20.41 -9.15 53.23
CA ASP A 55 -20.78 -10.41 53.90
C ASP A 55 -20.30 -11.67 53.14
N LYS A 56 -20.14 -11.59 51.80
CA LYS A 56 -19.55 -12.66 50.99
C LYS A 56 -18.02 -12.71 51.09
N ALA A 57 -17.35 -11.58 51.27
CA ALA A 57 -15.89 -11.51 51.38
C ALA A 57 -15.35 -12.09 52.70
N THR A 58 -16.13 -12.06 53.78
CA THR A 58 -15.71 -12.60 55.10
C THR A 58 -15.83 -14.11 55.29
N ASN A 59 -16.27 -14.89 54.28
CA ASN A 59 -16.58 -16.32 54.41
C ASN A 59 -15.80 -17.24 53.44
N ILE A 60 -14.60 -16.84 53.01
CA ILE A 60 -13.69 -17.71 52.24
C ILE A 60 -12.50 -18.13 53.12
N GLU A 61 -12.79 -18.98 54.11
CA GLU A 61 -11.86 -20.05 54.49
C GLU A 61 -12.27 -21.33 53.73
N GLU A 62 -11.29 -22.15 53.33
CA GLU A 62 -11.45 -23.46 52.67
C GLU A 62 -12.16 -23.50 51.29
N SER A 63 -11.47 -23.11 50.20
CA SER A 63 -11.43 -23.92 48.96
C SER A 63 -10.45 -23.40 47.88
N ALA A 64 -9.58 -24.31 47.39
CA ALA A 64 -8.74 -24.26 46.18
C ALA A 64 -7.75 -23.07 45.99
N PRO A 65 -6.43 -23.33 45.80
CA PRO A 65 -5.46 -22.27 45.49
C PRO A 65 -5.48 -21.88 44.01
N SER A 66 -5.66 -20.59 43.71
CA SER A 66 -5.29 -20.01 42.42
C SER A 66 -3.76 -19.96 42.30
N ARG A 67 -3.22 -20.46 41.17
CA ARG A 67 -1.78 -20.45 40.90
C ARG A 67 -1.30 -19.02 40.63
N VAL A 68 -0.42 -18.51 41.48
CA VAL A 68 0.44 -17.36 41.15
C VAL A 68 1.61 -17.91 40.33
N ASN A 69 1.66 -17.60 39.03
CA ASN A 69 2.84 -17.87 38.22
C ASN A 69 3.91 -16.82 38.53
N PHE A 70 5.07 -17.27 38.97
CA PHE A 70 6.27 -16.44 39.06
C PHE A 70 7.10 -16.64 37.78
N ASP A 71 7.72 -15.57 37.27
CA ASP A 71 8.76 -15.70 36.25
C ASP A 71 10.04 -16.21 36.91
N GLU A 72 10.28 -17.52 36.80
CA GLU A 72 11.42 -18.21 37.39
C GLU A 72 12.77 -17.73 36.82
N ASN A 73 12.80 -17.27 35.56
CA ASN A 73 14.00 -16.69 34.95
C ASN A 73 14.33 -15.34 35.60
N LEU A 74 13.33 -14.48 35.80
CA LEU A 74 13.53 -13.17 36.42
C LEU A 74 13.98 -13.30 37.88
N LEU A 75 13.38 -14.21 38.66
CA LEU A 75 13.79 -14.48 40.04
C LEU A 75 15.23 -15.02 40.14
N SER A 76 15.65 -15.85 39.18
CA SER A 76 17.03 -16.35 39.11
C SER A 76 18.02 -15.24 38.73
N LYS A 77 17.71 -14.42 37.71
CA LYS A 77 18.53 -13.26 37.30
C LYS A 77 18.75 -12.25 38.44
N LEU A 78 17.72 -12.00 39.26
CA LEU A 78 17.83 -11.10 40.42
C LEU A 78 18.72 -11.68 41.56
N GLY A 79 19.02 -12.98 41.52
CA GLY A 79 19.79 -13.70 42.54
C GLY A 79 18.97 -14.05 43.78
N LEU A 80 17.65 -14.19 43.64
CA LEU A 80 16.73 -14.49 44.74
C LEU A 80 16.55 -16.00 44.98
N VAL A 81 16.93 -16.85 44.01
CA VAL A 81 16.93 -18.33 44.10
C VAL A 81 18.14 -18.91 43.33
N GLU A 82 18.83 -19.91 43.88
CA GLU A 82 19.88 -20.65 43.15
C GLU A 82 19.28 -21.66 42.16
N SER A 83 19.86 -21.79 40.96
CA SER A 83 19.25 -22.57 39.86
C SER A 83 19.08 -24.07 40.13
N LYS A 84 19.71 -24.61 41.17
CA LYS A 84 19.60 -26.03 41.56
C LYS A 84 18.40 -26.33 42.44
N ASP A 85 17.83 -25.32 43.09
CA ASP A 85 16.66 -25.48 43.95
C ASP A 85 15.35 -25.44 43.14
N LEU A 86 15.39 -24.97 41.89
CA LEU A 86 14.24 -24.86 40.98
C LEU A 86 13.83 -26.20 40.33
N GLU A 87 14.78 -27.12 40.05
CA GLU A 87 14.50 -28.38 39.33
C GLU A 87 13.60 -29.39 40.09
N ASN A 88 13.22 -29.13 41.36
CA ASN A 88 12.46 -30.06 42.20
C ASN A 88 11.13 -29.51 42.78
N ILE A 89 10.70 -28.29 42.43
CA ILE A 89 9.49 -27.69 43.01
C ILE A 89 8.24 -28.29 42.35
N ASN A 90 7.59 -29.26 43.02
CA ASN A 90 6.38 -29.90 42.47
C ASN A 90 5.34 -30.35 43.52
N THR A 91 5.45 -29.92 44.78
CA THR A 91 4.43 -30.14 45.82
C THR A 91 4.30 -28.95 46.78
N ASP A 92 3.13 -28.80 47.42
CA ASP A 92 2.83 -27.69 48.36
C ASP A 92 3.75 -27.62 49.60
N GLU A 93 4.48 -28.70 49.90
CA GLU A 93 5.37 -28.77 51.06
C GLU A 93 6.65 -27.92 50.86
N ASP A 94 7.07 -27.68 49.61
CA ASP A 94 8.26 -26.87 49.28
C ASP A 94 7.98 -25.36 49.24
N ALA A 95 6.75 -24.95 48.92
CA ALA A 95 6.33 -23.54 49.02
C ALA A 95 6.46 -22.98 50.46
N SER A 96 6.36 -23.86 51.47
CA SER A 96 6.60 -23.52 52.88
C SER A 96 8.08 -23.34 53.22
N LYS A 97 9.01 -23.94 52.47
CA LYS A 97 10.46 -23.77 52.65
C LYS A 97 10.96 -22.46 52.04
N LEU A 98 10.42 -22.06 50.88
CA LEU A 98 10.67 -20.74 50.28
C LEU A 98 10.29 -19.59 51.25
N LYS A 99 9.14 -19.71 51.94
CA LYS A 99 8.72 -18.78 53.00
C LYS A 99 9.65 -18.73 54.23
N ALA A 100 10.55 -19.70 54.41
CA ALA A 100 11.52 -19.72 55.50
C ALA A 100 12.87 -19.08 55.16
N TYR A 101 13.21 -18.97 53.87
CA TYR A 101 14.46 -18.35 53.41
C TYR A 101 14.36 -16.83 53.18
N ILE A 102 13.14 -16.30 53.04
CA ILE A 102 12.90 -14.86 52.89
C ILE A 102 12.74 -14.22 54.27
N PRO A 103 13.64 -13.29 54.71
CA PRO A 103 13.47 -12.60 55.97
C PRO A 103 12.15 -11.84 56.00
N LYS A 104 11.43 -11.91 57.12
CA LYS A 104 10.00 -11.51 57.25
C LYS A 104 9.66 -10.07 56.85
N GLY A 105 10.65 -9.18 56.66
CA GLY A 105 10.48 -7.81 56.16
C GLY A 105 10.51 -7.65 54.63
N TYR A 106 10.78 -8.71 53.85
CA TYR A 106 10.77 -8.67 52.38
C TYR A 106 9.42 -9.04 51.76
N ILE A 107 8.51 -9.66 52.53
CA ILE A 107 7.20 -10.10 52.02
C ILE A 107 6.25 -8.91 51.80
N ASP A 108 6.36 -7.87 52.64
CA ASP A 108 5.51 -6.67 52.55
C ASP A 108 5.84 -5.76 51.35
N SER A 109 6.89 -6.07 50.57
CA SER A 109 7.36 -5.28 49.42
C SER A 109 7.32 -6.03 48.09
N ALA A 110 6.89 -7.29 48.06
CA ALA A 110 7.07 -8.20 46.92
C ALA A 110 5.78 -8.67 46.23
N ILE A 111 4.61 -8.09 46.59
CA ILE A 111 3.31 -8.46 45.98
C ILE A 111 2.54 -7.20 45.57
N MET A 112 2.85 -6.70 44.38
CA MET A 112 1.89 -5.99 43.52
C MET A 112 2.34 -6.14 42.05
N VAL A 113 1.99 -7.28 41.46
CA VAL A 113 1.69 -7.33 40.02
C VAL A 113 0.19 -7.09 39.94
N LEU A 114 -0.21 -5.92 39.44
CA LEU A 114 -1.62 -5.53 39.39
C LEU A 114 -2.32 -6.31 38.27
N ASP A 115 -3.38 -7.03 38.67
CA ASP A 115 -4.48 -7.40 37.80
C ASP A 115 -5.21 -6.10 37.38
N PRO A 116 -5.32 -5.75 36.08
CA PRO A 116 -5.90 -4.47 35.65
C PRO A 116 -7.35 -4.24 36.10
N ASP A 117 -8.10 -5.30 36.42
CA ASP A 117 -9.54 -5.21 36.69
C ASP A 117 -9.91 -4.95 38.18
N ILE A 118 -8.93 -4.66 39.06
CA ILE A 118 -9.19 -4.47 40.51
C ILE A 118 -8.61 -3.16 41.08
N ILE A 119 -9.20 -2.00 40.72
CA ILE A 119 -9.09 -0.75 41.49
C ILE A 119 -10.47 -0.08 41.61
N PRO A 120 -10.95 0.29 42.82
CA PRO A 120 -12.28 0.88 43.01
C PRO A 120 -12.34 2.37 42.64
N GLU A 121 -13.44 2.77 41.98
CA GLU A 121 -13.69 4.16 41.59
C GLU A 121 -13.74 5.15 42.78
N LYS A 122 -13.09 6.31 42.60
CA LYS A 122 -13.44 7.55 43.30
C LYS A 122 -13.35 8.76 42.38
N GLN A 123 -14.47 9.46 42.23
CA GLN A 123 -14.52 10.77 41.59
C GLN A 123 -13.94 11.84 42.55
N GLU A 124 -13.05 12.70 42.06
CA GLU A 124 -13.44 14.03 41.54
C GLU A 124 -12.22 14.85 41.03
N SER A 125 -12.31 15.28 39.76
CA SER A 125 -11.59 16.41 39.14
C SER A 125 -10.09 16.30 38.80
N THR A 126 -9.75 16.97 37.68
CA THR A 126 -8.42 17.25 37.08
C THR A 126 -7.62 16.09 36.45
N SER A 127 -7.35 16.27 35.14
CA SER A 127 -6.26 15.69 34.31
C SER A 127 -5.71 14.31 34.68
N VAL A 128 -6.05 13.30 33.87
CA VAL A 128 -5.33 12.02 33.83
C VAL A 128 -4.00 12.23 33.12
N GLU A 129 -2.91 12.20 33.88
CA GLU A 129 -1.54 12.08 33.36
C GLU A 129 -1.23 10.59 33.08
N ASP A 130 -0.27 10.33 32.19
CA ASP A 130 0.29 8.99 31.96
C ASP A 130 0.89 8.40 33.25
N GLU A 131 0.27 7.37 33.83
CA GLU A 131 0.91 6.51 34.83
C GLU A 131 1.56 5.29 34.16
N SER A 132 2.55 5.57 33.31
CA SER A 132 3.70 4.66 33.24
C SER A 132 4.30 4.57 34.66
N ILE A 133 4.55 3.35 35.16
CA ILE A 133 5.16 3.18 36.49
C ILE A 133 6.63 3.63 36.39
N SER A 134 6.86 4.91 36.62
CA SER A 134 8.20 5.49 36.68
C SER A 134 9.02 4.76 37.75
N LEU A 135 10.28 4.46 37.43
CA LEU A 135 11.28 3.97 38.39
C LEU A 135 11.40 4.88 39.63
N SER A 136 10.99 6.15 39.54
CA SER A 136 10.92 7.05 40.70
C SER A 136 9.83 6.67 41.71
N MET A 137 8.69 6.10 41.30
CA MET A 137 7.68 5.59 42.24
C MET A 137 8.21 4.36 42.98
N LEU A 138 8.80 3.41 42.24
CA LEU A 138 9.37 2.18 42.80
C LEU A 138 10.49 2.44 43.82
N SER A 139 11.25 3.54 43.69
CA SER A 139 12.31 3.92 44.64
C SER A 139 11.87 4.14 46.09
N SER A 140 10.56 4.22 46.35
CA SER A 140 9.99 4.36 47.69
C SER A 140 9.59 3.03 48.35
N ILE A 141 9.58 1.92 47.59
CA ILE A 141 9.06 0.60 48.01
C ILE A 141 10.10 -0.51 47.78
N VAL A 142 10.86 -0.44 46.68
CA VAL A 142 11.86 -1.43 46.29
C VAL A 142 13.25 -0.98 46.76
N PRO A 143 14.05 -1.85 47.42
CA PRO A 143 15.43 -1.53 47.78
C PRO A 143 16.24 -1.06 46.56
N SER A 144 17.05 0.00 46.75
CA SER A 144 17.81 0.62 45.66
C SER A 144 18.74 -0.35 44.92
N GLU A 145 19.27 -1.36 45.61
CA GLU A 145 20.12 -2.43 45.05
C GLU A 145 19.34 -3.37 44.09
N ILE A 146 18.03 -3.54 44.28
CA ILE A 146 17.17 -4.31 43.37
C ILE A 146 16.79 -3.44 42.16
N LEU A 147 16.53 -2.15 42.36
CA LEU A 147 16.29 -1.21 41.26
C LEU A 147 17.51 -1.03 40.36
N GLU A 148 18.71 -0.97 40.94
CA GLU A 148 19.98 -0.93 40.22
C GLU A 148 20.14 -2.22 39.38
N LYS A 149 20.00 -3.40 39.98
CA LYS A 149 20.02 -4.69 39.25
C LYS A 149 18.93 -4.82 38.18
N MET A 150 17.70 -4.37 38.43
CA MET A 150 16.65 -4.37 37.41
C MET A 150 17.03 -3.45 36.26
N SER A 151 17.58 -2.27 36.54
CA SER A 151 18.08 -1.36 35.50
C SER A 151 19.26 -1.93 34.72
N GLU A 152 20.15 -2.70 35.37
CA GLU A 152 21.23 -3.45 34.71
C GLU A 152 20.67 -4.55 33.79
N ILE A 153 19.72 -5.37 34.26
CA ILE A 153 19.09 -6.44 33.45
C ILE A 153 18.34 -5.86 32.25
N PHE A 154 17.54 -4.80 32.44
CA PHE A 154 16.86 -4.13 31.33
C PHE A 154 17.85 -3.42 30.38
N ALA A 155 18.99 -2.93 30.89
CA ALA A 155 20.04 -2.40 30.03
C ALA A 155 20.74 -3.50 29.21
N GLU A 156 21.00 -4.68 29.80
CA GLU A 156 21.53 -5.85 29.08
C GLU A 156 20.56 -6.35 27.99
N GLU A 157 19.26 -6.42 28.29
CA GLU A 157 18.24 -6.85 27.32
C GLU A 157 18.05 -5.85 26.17
N LYS A 158 18.02 -4.54 26.45
CA LYS A 158 18.06 -3.51 25.38
C LYS A 158 19.36 -3.58 24.58
N GLN A 159 20.49 -3.84 25.24
CA GLN A 159 21.78 -3.97 24.57
C GLN A 159 21.80 -5.18 23.62
N ASP A 160 21.16 -6.31 23.97
CA ASP A 160 21.06 -7.49 23.10
C ASP A 160 20.13 -7.24 21.89
N THR A 161 19.00 -6.54 22.08
CA THR A 161 18.08 -6.14 20.98
C THR A 161 18.75 -5.20 19.99
N ALA A 162 19.42 -4.14 20.48
CA ALA A 162 20.22 -3.23 19.65
C ALA A 162 21.42 -3.95 18.98
N LEU A 163 22.03 -4.93 19.63
CA LEU A 163 23.08 -5.78 19.04
C LEU A 163 22.54 -6.69 17.93
N LYS A 164 21.32 -7.21 18.07
CA LYS A 164 20.68 -8.11 17.12
C LYS A 164 20.11 -7.40 15.89
N TYR A 165 19.25 -6.39 16.08
CA TYR A 165 18.49 -5.76 14.99
C TYR A 165 19.04 -4.39 14.57
N GLY A 166 19.74 -3.69 15.48
CA GLY A 166 20.09 -2.28 15.30
C GLY A 166 18.88 -1.36 15.53
N PRO A 167 19.00 -0.04 15.29
CA PRO A 167 17.86 0.88 15.35
C PRO A 167 16.71 0.39 14.46
N LEU A 168 15.48 0.59 14.91
CA LEU A 168 14.29 0.15 14.19
C LEU A 168 13.73 1.30 13.35
N ILE A 169 13.13 0.98 12.21
CA ILE A 169 12.43 1.96 11.37
C ILE A 169 10.98 1.53 11.17
N GLY A 170 10.03 2.41 11.50
CA GLY A 170 8.61 2.21 11.24
C GLY A 170 8.22 2.67 9.83
N ALA A 171 7.22 2.04 9.22
CA ALA A 171 6.61 2.49 7.98
C ALA A 171 5.09 2.37 8.05
N ILE A 172 4.39 3.50 7.85
CA ILE A 172 2.94 3.55 7.62
C ILE A 172 2.71 3.32 6.12
N ASP A 173 1.87 2.34 5.77
CA ASP A 173 1.48 2.04 4.40
C ASP A 173 -0.06 2.10 4.27
N GLU A 174 -0.55 3.24 3.79
CA GLU A 174 -1.99 3.46 3.53
C GLU A 174 -2.31 3.03 2.10
N GLY A 175 -2.71 1.77 1.92
CA GLY A 175 -3.16 1.25 0.63
C GLY A 175 -4.68 1.35 0.46
N THR A 176 -5.15 1.46 -0.78
CA THR A 176 -6.59 1.61 -1.14
C THR A 176 -7.55 0.56 -0.55
N SER A 177 -7.05 -0.56 -0.01
CA SER A 177 -7.89 -1.59 0.66
C SER A 177 -7.54 -1.84 2.12
N SER A 178 -6.44 -1.27 2.64
CA SER A 178 -5.98 -1.49 4.02
C SER A 178 -4.83 -0.57 4.38
N THR A 179 -4.85 -0.07 5.61
CA THR A 179 -3.69 0.56 6.25
C THR A 179 -2.83 -0.50 6.94
N ARG A 180 -1.51 -0.29 6.96
CA ARG A 180 -0.54 -1.10 7.70
C ARG A 180 0.44 -0.20 8.46
N PHE A 181 0.99 -0.72 9.53
CA PHE A 181 2.23 -0.21 10.12
C PHE A 181 3.19 -1.39 10.29
N LEU A 182 4.40 -1.26 9.74
CA LEU A 182 5.44 -2.31 9.73
C LEU A 182 6.70 -1.78 10.40
N VAL A 183 7.41 -2.63 11.14
CA VAL A 183 8.69 -2.27 11.78
C VAL A 183 9.82 -3.12 11.23
N PHE A 184 10.85 -2.45 10.73
CA PHE A 184 12.01 -3.03 10.06
C PHE A 184 13.26 -3.01 10.94
N ALA A 185 13.99 -4.12 10.98
CA ALA A 185 15.32 -4.20 11.57
C ALA A 185 16.37 -3.60 10.63
N SER A 186 17.10 -2.56 11.05
CA SER A 186 18.09 -1.89 10.20
C SER A 186 19.24 -2.79 9.74
N LYS A 187 19.66 -3.78 10.55
CA LYS A 187 20.77 -4.69 10.22
C LYS A 187 20.43 -5.76 9.18
N THR A 188 19.16 -6.16 9.06
CA THR A 188 18.74 -7.29 8.21
C THR A 188 17.72 -6.93 7.13
N ALA A 189 17.09 -5.74 7.22
CA ALA A 189 15.91 -5.34 6.44
C ALA A 189 14.69 -6.26 6.64
N GLU A 190 14.69 -7.06 7.70
CA GLU A 190 13.58 -7.96 8.06
C GLU A 190 12.42 -7.18 8.68
N VAL A 191 11.19 -7.55 8.33
CA VAL A 191 9.97 -7.09 9.03
C VAL A 191 9.85 -7.87 10.33
N LEU A 192 10.03 -7.18 11.46
CA LEU A 192 9.97 -7.80 12.79
C LEU A 192 8.53 -8.12 13.20
N THR A 193 7.62 -7.17 12.96
CA THR A 193 6.19 -7.32 13.17
C THR A 193 5.42 -6.23 12.42
N TYR A 194 4.12 -6.42 12.28
CA TYR A 194 3.21 -5.45 11.68
C TYR A 194 1.78 -5.64 12.18
N HIS A 195 0.93 -4.64 11.94
CA HIS A 195 -0.52 -4.76 12.01
C HIS A 195 -1.16 -4.20 10.72
N GLN A 196 -2.36 -4.69 10.40
CA GLN A 196 -3.10 -4.33 9.19
C GLN A 196 -4.59 -4.21 9.47
N VAL A 197 -5.18 -3.06 9.11
CA VAL A 197 -6.61 -2.77 9.26
C VAL A 197 -7.23 -2.54 7.87
N PRO A 198 -8.28 -3.27 7.47
CA PRO A 198 -8.95 -3.05 6.20
C PRO A 198 -9.63 -1.69 6.10
N ILE A 199 -9.51 -1.02 4.95
CA ILE A 199 -10.26 0.22 4.65
C ILE A 199 -11.38 -0.11 3.65
N PRO A 200 -12.66 -0.07 4.07
CA PRO A 200 -13.78 -0.29 3.17
C PRO A 200 -13.91 0.85 2.14
N SER A 201 -14.16 0.49 0.88
CA SER A 201 -14.55 1.45 -0.15
C SER A 201 -16.06 1.72 -0.07
N ILE A 202 -16.42 3.00 -0.08
CA ILE A 202 -17.79 3.48 -0.22
C ILE A 202 -18.06 3.66 -1.72
N VAL A 203 -19.16 3.11 -2.22
CA VAL A 203 -19.57 3.21 -3.64
C VAL A 203 -20.98 3.80 -3.71
N PRO A 204 -21.12 5.14 -3.70
CA PRO A 204 -22.44 5.79 -3.70
C PRO A 204 -23.23 5.54 -4.99
N GLN A 205 -22.53 5.34 -6.10
CA GLN A 205 -23.07 4.97 -7.41
C GLN A 205 -21.98 4.33 -8.28
N GLU A 206 -22.36 3.75 -9.42
CA GLU A 206 -21.42 3.07 -10.32
C GLU A 206 -20.27 4.01 -10.76
N GLY A 207 -19.03 3.52 -10.67
CA GLY A 207 -17.83 4.27 -11.04
C GLY A 207 -17.41 5.35 -10.03
N TRP A 208 -18.12 5.53 -8.92
CA TRP A 208 -17.75 6.44 -7.83
C TRP A 208 -17.13 5.63 -6.69
N PHE A 209 -15.95 6.04 -6.23
CA PHE A 209 -15.20 5.37 -5.18
C PHE A 209 -14.74 6.39 -4.13
N GLU A 210 -15.18 6.18 -2.91
CA GLU A 210 -14.94 7.03 -1.75
C GLU A 210 -14.34 6.23 -0.58
N GLN A 211 -13.63 6.92 0.31
CA GLN A 211 -13.22 6.40 1.62
C GLN A 211 -13.48 7.47 2.67
N ASP A 212 -13.74 7.06 3.92
CA ASP A 212 -13.88 7.98 5.04
C ASP A 212 -12.48 8.39 5.57
N PRO A 213 -12.10 9.69 5.52
CA PRO A 213 -10.81 10.17 6.01
C PRO A 213 -10.58 9.93 7.52
N ILE A 214 -11.65 9.93 8.33
CA ILE A 214 -11.56 9.64 9.77
C ILE A 214 -11.25 8.15 9.99
N LEU A 215 -11.86 7.26 9.20
CA LEU A 215 -11.59 5.83 9.27
C LEU A 215 -10.15 5.50 8.85
N ILE A 216 -9.63 6.15 7.80
CA ILE A 216 -8.21 6.06 7.42
C ILE A 216 -7.32 6.46 8.61
N LEU A 217 -7.61 7.60 9.25
CA LEU A 217 -6.82 8.09 10.39
C LEU A 217 -6.89 7.15 11.61
N HIS A 218 -8.07 6.60 11.92
CA HIS A 218 -8.24 5.62 12.99
C HIS A 218 -7.42 4.36 12.70
N ALA A 219 -7.49 3.81 11.49
CA ALA A 219 -6.70 2.66 11.07
C ALA A 219 -5.17 2.90 11.14
N VAL A 220 -4.69 4.11 10.81
CA VAL A 220 -3.28 4.48 11.00
C VAL A 220 -2.90 4.43 12.50
N LYS A 221 -3.70 5.05 13.38
CA LYS A 221 -3.42 5.05 14.82
C LYS A 221 -3.51 3.66 15.44
N GLU A 222 -4.48 2.86 15.04
CA GLU A 222 -4.68 1.47 15.47
C GLU A 222 -3.52 0.58 15.02
N THR A 223 -3.11 0.66 13.75
CA THR A 223 -1.97 -0.12 13.26
C THR A 223 -0.67 0.25 13.95
N ILE A 224 -0.41 1.54 14.23
CA ILE A 224 0.74 1.95 15.05
C ILE A 224 0.67 1.30 16.45
N LYS A 225 -0.44 1.48 17.17
CA LYS A 225 -0.60 0.98 18.55
C LYS A 225 -0.42 -0.54 18.62
N VAL A 226 -1.19 -1.30 17.84
CA VAL A 226 -1.17 -2.78 17.90
C VAL A 226 0.17 -3.35 17.46
N THR A 227 0.91 -2.67 16.59
CA THR A 227 2.27 -3.08 16.21
C THR A 227 3.26 -2.86 17.35
N CYS A 228 3.14 -1.77 18.13
CA CYS A 228 3.93 -1.57 19.35
C CYS A 228 3.61 -2.66 20.39
N ASP A 229 2.32 -2.92 20.64
CA ASP A 229 1.89 -4.02 21.52
C ASP A 229 2.43 -5.39 21.05
N ASN A 230 2.70 -5.56 19.75
CA ASN A 230 3.28 -6.77 19.19
C ASN A 230 4.81 -6.81 19.27
N LEU A 231 5.51 -5.67 19.28
CA LEU A 231 6.95 -5.60 19.58
C LEU A 231 7.20 -5.99 21.04
N ASP A 232 6.39 -5.48 21.97
CA ASP A 232 6.50 -5.81 23.40
C ASP A 232 6.33 -7.32 23.65
N LYS A 233 5.36 -7.97 22.98
CA LYS A 233 5.18 -9.44 23.00
C LYS A 233 6.36 -10.23 22.43
N LEU A 234 7.19 -9.60 21.59
CA LEU A 234 8.42 -10.18 21.04
C LEU A 234 9.66 -9.85 21.89
N ASN A 235 9.49 -9.12 23.01
CA ASN A 235 10.55 -8.54 23.85
C ASN A 235 11.46 -7.58 23.06
N ILE A 236 10.87 -6.77 22.18
CA ILE A 236 11.54 -5.73 21.41
C ILE A 236 10.98 -4.38 21.85
N ASP A 237 11.83 -3.46 22.29
CA ASP A 237 11.39 -2.15 22.77
C ASP A 237 10.96 -1.26 21.60
N ALA A 238 9.67 -0.89 21.54
CA ALA A 238 9.15 0.01 20.52
C ALA A 238 9.79 1.42 20.57
N GLY A 239 10.38 1.82 21.71
CA GLY A 239 11.20 3.03 21.84
C GLY A 239 12.51 3.00 21.03
N GLU A 240 12.91 1.86 20.46
CA GLU A 240 14.04 1.77 19.51
C GLU A 240 13.68 2.18 18.08
N ILE A 241 12.41 2.54 17.80
CA ILE A 241 11.99 3.10 16.50
C ILE A 241 12.57 4.52 16.36
N ALA A 242 13.66 4.62 15.60
CA ALA A 242 14.40 5.87 15.41
C ALA A 242 13.72 6.85 14.44
N ALA A 243 12.88 6.36 13.53
CA ALA A 243 12.14 7.17 12.57
C ALA A 243 10.93 6.43 11.97
N ILE A 244 9.99 7.20 11.42
CA ILE A 244 8.83 6.71 10.68
C ILE A 244 8.84 7.23 9.23
N GLY A 245 8.61 6.32 8.29
CA GLY A 245 8.25 6.62 6.90
C GLY A 245 6.75 6.53 6.65
N ILE A 246 6.24 7.31 5.71
CA ILE A 246 4.85 7.26 5.22
C ILE A 246 4.87 6.89 3.74
N THR A 247 4.03 5.93 3.37
CA THR A 247 3.64 5.66 2.00
C THR A 247 2.13 5.49 1.91
N ASN A 248 1.57 5.88 0.77
CA ASN A 248 0.14 6.05 0.59
C ASN A 248 -0.31 5.81 -0.84
N GLN A 249 -1.56 5.40 -1.01
CA GLN A 249 -2.23 5.46 -2.30
C GLN A 249 -2.17 6.90 -2.85
N ARG A 250 -1.70 7.01 -4.09
CA ARG A 250 -1.52 8.29 -4.76
C ARG A 250 -2.86 8.81 -5.31
N GLU A 251 -2.85 10.08 -5.74
CA GLU A 251 -3.99 10.82 -6.31
C GLU A 251 -5.26 11.02 -5.45
N THR A 252 -5.60 10.09 -4.56
CA THR A 252 -6.76 10.12 -3.65
C THR A 252 -6.79 11.45 -2.90
N THR A 253 -7.92 12.15 -2.98
CA THR A 253 -8.05 13.58 -2.68
C THR A 253 -8.89 13.81 -1.43
N ILE A 254 -8.33 14.51 -0.45
CA ILE A 254 -9.00 14.88 0.81
C ILE A 254 -9.02 16.41 0.92
N LEU A 255 -10.19 16.97 1.24
CA LEU A 255 -10.35 18.37 1.62
C LEU A 255 -10.92 18.44 3.04
N TRP A 256 -10.29 19.22 3.91
CA TRP A 256 -10.71 19.39 5.30
C TRP A 256 -10.66 20.85 5.72
N ASP A 257 -11.29 21.12 6.86
CA ASP A 257 -11.36 22.42 7.50
C ASP A 257 -10.19 22.58 8.47
N ARG A 258 -9.38 23.63 8.31
CA ARG A 258 -8.19 23.88 9.16
C ARG A 258 -8.51 24.24 10.60
N GLU A 259 -9.72 24.74 10.87
CA GLU A 259 -10.12 25.22 12.19
C GLU A 259 -10.79 24.12 13.00
N THR A 260 -11.58 23.26 12.35
CA THR A 260 -12.24 22.12 13.01
C THR A 260 -11.46 20.82 12.90
N GLY A 261 -10.55 20.70 11.92
CA GLY A 261 -9.83 19.48 11.58
C GLY A 261 -10.67 18.40 10.91
N LEU A 262 -11.95 18.66 10.65
CA LEU A 262 -12.88 17.67 10.10
C LEU A 262 -12.86 17.68 8.57
N PRO A 263 -12.97 16.50 7.92
CA PRO A 263 -13.10 16.41 6.48
C PRO A 263 -14.42 17.07 6.01
N LEU A 264 -14.32 17.84 4.92
CA LEU A 264 -15.46 18.57 4.32
C LEU A 264 -16.30 17.66 3.40
N TYR A 265 -15.74 16.51 3.02
CA TYR A 265 -16.36 15.43 2.26
C TYR A 265 -15.53 14.15 2.42
N ASN A 266 -16.04 13.00 1.96
CA ASN A 266 -15.25 11.78 1.84
C ASN A 266 -14.01 11.98 0.95
N ALA A 267 -12.97 11.17 1.16
CA ALA A 267 -11.85 11.08 0.24
C ALA A 267 -12.33 10.57 -1.12
N ILE A 268 -12.06 11.29 -2.21
CA ILE A 268 -12.36 10.78 -3.56
C ILE A 268 -11.16 9.96 -4.03
N VAL A 269 -11.36 8.65 -4.18
CA VAL A 269 -10.30 7.66 -4.46
C VAL A 269 -9.77 7.83 -5.87
N TRP A 270 -8.49 7.52 -6.08
CA TRP A 270 -7.81 7.65 -7.37
C TRP A 270 -8.58 7.04 -8.56
N MET A 271 -9.17 5.86 -8.37
CA MET A 271 -9.92 5.11 -9.40
C MET A 271 -11.34 5.64 -9.69
N ASP A 272 -11.77 6.69 -8.99
CA ASP A 272 -13.05 7.35 -9.20
C ASP A 272 -13.16 8.00 -10.60
N THR A 273 -14.34 7.85 -11.22
CA THR A 273 -14.63 8.30 -12.59
C THR A 273 -15.67 9.44 -12.66
N ARG A 274 -16.13 9.99 -11.53
CA ARG A 274 -17.15 11.06 -11.49
C ARG A 274 -16.74 12.31 -12.23
N THR A 275 -15.43 12.58 -12.28
CA THR A 275 -14.85 13.78 -12.87
C THR A 275 -14.76 13.73 -14.40
N ASN A 276 -15.32 12.71 -15.06
CA ASN A 276 -15.39 12.62 -16.52
C ASN A 276 -16.01 13.88 -17.16
N THR A 277 -17.08 14.44 -16.59
CA THR A 277 -17.69 15.69 -17.08
C THR A 277 -16.76 16.90 -16.89
N THR A 278 -16.04 16.97 -15.77
CA THR A 278 -15.03 17.99 -15.47
C THR A 278 -13.85 17.91 -16.45
N VAL A 279 -13.40 16.70 -16.82
CA VAL A 279 -12.39 16.49 -17.88
C VAL A 279 -12.91 17.03 -19.20
N ASP A 280 -14.13 16.66 -19.59
CA ASP A 280 -14.81 17.12 -20.80
C ASP A 280 -14.87 18.66 -20.89
N GLU A 281 -15.17 19.35 -19.79
CA GLU A 281 -15.23 20.81 -19.72
C GLU A 281 -13.85 21.46 -19.90
N ILE A 282 -12.83 20.94 -19.20
CA ILE A 282 -11.43 21.41 -19.29
C ILE A 282 -10.86 21.25 -20.70
N LEU A 283 -11.25 20.18 -21.42
CA LEU A 283 -10.81 19.91 -22.79
C LEU A 283 -11.61 20.69 -23.85
N LYS A 284 -12.93 20.87 -23.66
CA LYS A 284 -13.77 21.71 -24.54
C LYS A 284 -13.29 23.16 -24.57
N TYR A 285 -12.79 23.69 -23.46
CA TYR A 285 -12.27 25.05 -23.39
C TYR A 285 -11.03 25.23 -24.30
N GLY A 286 -11.25 25.79 -25.50
CA GLY A 286 -10.19 26.04 -26.47
C GLY A 286 -9.77 24.82 -27.31
N LEU A 287 -10.58 23.76 -27.38
CA LEU A 287 -10.33 22.55 -28.17
C LEU A 287 -8.98 21.89 -27.84
N ARG A 288 -8.71 21.68 -26.55
CA ARG A 288 -7.42 21.18 -26.06
C ARG A 288 -7.32 19.67 -26.19
N SER A 289 -6.14 19.19 -26.61
CA SER A 289 -5.77 17.76 -26.51
C SER A 289 -5.60 17.36 -25.05
N GLN A 290 -5.90 16.11 -24.68
CA GLN A 290 -5.71 15.60 -23.31
C GLN A 290 -4.26 15.75 -22.78
N TYR A 291 -3.27 15.88 -23.68
CA TYR A 291 -1.86 16.08 -23.31
C TYR A 291 -1.43 17.55 -23.18
N PHE A 292 -2.35 18.54 -23.23
CA PHE A 292 -1.96 19.96 -23.28
C PHE A 292 -1.19 20.48 -22.05
N LEU A 293 -1.31 19.80 -20.91
CA LEU A 293 -0.58 20.11 -19.67
C LEU A 293 0.68 19.26 -19.46
N GLN A 294 0.92 18.23 -20.28
CA GLN A 294 1.95 17.23 -20.08
C GLN A 294 3.38 17.83 -20.00
N GLN A 295 3.65 18.92 -20.72
CA GLN A 295 4.94 19.62 -20.64
C GLN A 295 5.19 20.32 -19.29
N ALA A 296 4.13 20.70 -18.58
CA ALA A 296 4.19 21.41 -17.31
C ALA A 296 4.15 20.47 -16.10
N CYS A 297 3.30 19.44 -16.11
CA CYS A 297 3.13 18.52 -14.97
C CYS A 297 3.51 17.05 -15.25
N GLY A 298 3.80 16.68 -16.51
CA GLY A 298 4.12 15.29 -16.89
C GLY A 298 2.91 14.39 -17.18
N LEU A 299 1.69 14.89 -16.96
CA LEU A 299 0.45 14.09 -16.94
C LEU A 299 -0.54 14.50 -18.05
N PRO A 300 -1.37 13.56 -18.56
CA PRO A 300 -2.57 13.87 -19.33
C PRO A 300 -3.70 14.34 -18.41
N VAL A 301 -4.67 15.07 -18.96
CA VAL A 301 -5.95 15.35 -18.30
C VAL A 301 -6.76 14.06 -18.26
N SER A 302 -7.04 13.56 -17.06
CA SER A 302 -7.76 12.31 -16.81
C SER A 302 -8.47 12.38 -15.45
N THR A 303 -9.50 11.57 -15.23
CA THR A 303 -10.21 11.49 -13.94
C THR A 303 -9.32 11.03 -12.79
N TYR A 304 -8.22 10.35 -13.12
CA TYR A 304 -7.26 9.77 -12.20
C TYR A 304 -6.69 10.79 -11.20
N PHE A 305 -6.33 12.00 -11.65
CA PHE A 305 -5.51 12.94 -10.89
C PHE A 305 -6.29 13.94 -10.01
N SER A 306 -5.62 14.45 -8.96
CA SER A 306 -6.27 15.19 -7.86
C SER A 306 -6.92 16.51 -8.27
N ALA A 307 -6.34 17.31 -9.19
CA ALA A 307 -6.89 18.60 -9.59
C ALA A 307 -8.35 18.52 -10.07
N LEU A 308 -8.71 17.46 -10.80
CA LEU A 308 -10.07 17.25 -11.29
C LEU A 308 -11.04 16.92 -10.13
N LYS A 309 -10.55 16.20 -9.11
CA LYS A 309 -11.30 15.84 -7.90
C LYS A 309 -11.51 17.06 -6.99
N ILE A 310 -10.47 17.88 -6.78
CA ILE A 310 -10.56 19.17 -6.05
C ILE A 310 -11.57 20.09 -6.73
N LYS A 311 -11.46 20.29 -8.07
CA LYS A 311 -12.41 21.11 -8.83
C LYS A 311 -13.85 20.60 -8.66
N TRP A 312 -14.06 19.29 -8.80
CA TRP A 312 -15.39 18.70 -8.63
C TRP A 312 -15.96 18.95 -7.22
N LEU A 313 -15.14 18.81 -6.17
CA LEU A 313 -15.54 19.10 -4.79
C LEU A 313 -15.93 20.58 -4.61
N MET A 314 -15.14 21.52 -5.13
CA MET A 314 -15.43 22.95 -5.09
C MET A 314 -16.74 23.32 -5.83
N ASP A 315 -17.02 22.67 -6.95
CA ASP A 315 -18.20 22.93 -7.77
C ASP A 315 -19.48 22.27 -7.19
N ASN A 316 -19.37 21.13 -6.48
CA ASN A 316 -20.51 20.27 -6.12
C ASN A 316 -20.78 20.13 -4.61
N VAL A 317 -19.82 20.40 -3.73
CA VAL A 317 -19.97 20.22 -2.27
C VAL A 317 -20.06 21.60 -1.58
N PRO A 318 -21.24 22.01 -1.07
CA PRO A 318 -21.41 23.33 -0.46
C PRO A 318 -20.48 23.62 0.71
N ALA A 319 -20.18 22.62 1.55
CA ALA A 319 -19.26 22.76 2.68
C ALA A 319 -17.83 23.10 2.22
N VAL A 320 -17.33 22.43 1.17
CA VAL A 320 -16.04 22.72 0.55
C VAL A 320 -16.01 24.14 0.01
N LYS A 321 -17.06 24.54 -0.73
CA LYS A 321 -17.13 25.88 -1.29
C LYS A 321 -17.08 26.97 -0.22
N THR A 322 -17.90 26.85 0.83
CA THR A 322 -17.87 27.80 1.96
C THR A 322 -16.49 27.85 2.63
N ALA A 323 -15.86 26.70 2.88
CA ALA A 323 -14.54 26.67 3.50
C ALA A 323 -13.43 27.27 2.60
N VAL A 324 -13.56 27.18 1.28
CA VAL A 324 -12.64 27.85 0.32
C VAL A 324 -12.89 29.36 0.29
N ASP A 325 -14.15 29.78 0.19
CA ASP A 325 -14.55 31.20 0.19
C ASP A 325 -14.16 31.93 1.50
N GLU A 326 -14.05 31.19 2.61
CA GLU A 326 -13.63 31.68 3.94
C GLU A 326 -12.12 31.48 4.25
N GLU A 327 -11.32 30.97 3.30
CA GLU A 327 -9.88 30.66 3.47
C GLU A 327 -9.53 29.62 4.57
N ARG A 328 -10.50 28.77 4.95
CA ARG A 328 -10.36 27.73 5.98
C ARG A 328 -10.09 26.33 5.42
N CYS A 329 -10.32 26.10 4.12
CA CYS A 329 -10.08 24.81 3.47
C CYS A 329 -8.58 24.49 3.32
N LEU A 330 -8.21 23.23 3.57
CA LEU A 330 -6.92 22.65 3.19
C LEU A 330 -7.14 21.45 2.26
N PHE A 331 -6.22 21.28 1.32
CA PHE A 331 -6.11 20.12 0.45
C PHE A 331 -4.94 19.23 0.86
N GLY A 332 -5.09 17.92 0.62
CA GLY A 332 -4.01 16.97 0.70
C GLY A 332 -4.30 15.73 -0.15
N THR A 333 -3.23 15.11 -0.63
CA THR A 333 -3.20 13.66 -0.84
C THR A 333 -3.11 12.96 0.54
N VAL A 334 -3.18 11.64 0.56
CA VAL A 334 -3.32 10.89 1.82
C VAL A 334 -2.09 11.04 2.74
N ASP A 335 -0.88 11.17 2.19
CA ASP A 335 0.33 11.56 2.93
C ASP A 335 0.13 12.84 3.75
N THR A 336 -0.39 13.89 3.12
CA THR A 336 -0.66 15.19 3.77
C THR A 336 -1.71 15.05 4.87
N TRP A 337 -2.77 14.28 4.64
CA TRP A 337 -3.80 14.04 5.65
C TRP A 337 -3.25 13.29 6.87
N ILE A 338 -2.43 12.26 6.64
CA ILE A 338 -1.78 11.49 7.70
C ILE A 338 -0.84 12.40 8.50
N ILE A 339 0.12 13.05 7.84
CA ILE A 339 1.13 13.85 8.55
C ILE A 339 0.52 15.05 9.27
N TRP A 340 -0.47 15.73 8.69
CA TRP A 340 -1.14 16.87 9.34
C TRP A 340 -1.80 16.44 10.66
N ASN A 341 -2.52 15.31 10.68
CA ASN A 341 -3.14 14.79 11.89
C ASN A 341 -2.12 14.23 12.90
N LEU A 342 -1.12 13.48 12.42
CA LEU A 342 -0.09 12.85 13.26
C LEU A 342 0.95 13.83 13.82
N THR A 343 0.89 15.12 13.47
CA THR A 343 1.79 16.17 13.97
C THR A 343 1.04 17.27 14.74
N GLY A 344 -0.22 17.00 15.14
CA GLY A 344 -1.01 17.88 16.01
C GLY A 344 -2.34 18.36 15.44
N GLY A 345 -2.59 18.21 14.14
CA GLY A 345 -3.83 18.64 13.49
C GLY A 345 -4.12 20.13 13.72
N ILE A 346 -5.27 20.44 14.33
CA ILE A 346 -5.64 21.82 14.70
C ILE A 346 -4.65 22.47 15.68
N ASN A 347 -3.84 21.68 16.40
CA ASN A 347 -2.88 22.13 17.41
C ASN A 347 -1.46 22.38 16.84
N GLY A 348 -1.35 22.67 15.54
CA GLY A 348 -0.06 22.96 14.88
C GLY A 348 0.41 21.91 13.87
N GLY A 349 -0.50 21.05 13.40
CA GLY A 349 -0.23 20.02 12.39
C GLY A 349 0.42 20.58 11.13
N VAL A 350 1.48 19.90 10.69
CA VAL A 350 2.33 20.31 9.57
C VAL A 350 1.66 19.95 8.25
N HIS A 351 1.36 20.97 7.45
CA HIS A 351 0.64 20.82 6.17
C HIS A 351 1.62 20.71 4.99
N ILE A 352 2.14 19.49 4.77
CA ILE A 352 3.15 19.20 3.74
C ILE A 352 2.80 17.97 2.87
N THR A 353 3.47 17.85 1.72
CA THR A 353 3.49 16.67 0.85
C THR A 353 4.90 16.48 0.29
N ASP A 354 5.23 15.30 -0.19
CA ASP A 354 6.50 15.09 -0.90
C ASP A 354 6.39 15.36 -2.42
N VAL A 355 7.53 15.52 -3.08
CA VAL A 355 7.61 15.71 -4.54
C VAL A 355 6.99 14.57 -5.36
N THR A 356 6.95 13.33 -4.85
CA THR A 356 6.33 12.21 -5.57
C THR A 356 4.81 12.32 -5.55
N ASN A 357 4.17 12.48 -4.37
CA ASN A 357 2.73 12.72 -4.25
C ASN A 357 2.30 14.03 -4.94
N ALA A 358 3.03 15.13 -4.74
CA ALA A 358 2.75 16.40 -5.42
C ALA A 358 2.76 16.27 -6.95
N SER A 359 3.64 15.44 -7.52
CA SER A 359 3.68 15.20 -8.98
C SER A 359 2.43 14.53 -9.54
N ARG A 360 1.57 13.94 -8.69
CA ARG A 360 0.34 13.23 -9.07
C ARG A 360 -0.91 14.11 -9.09
N THR A 361 -0.79 15.35 -8.62
CA THR A 361 -1.92 16.26 -8.46
C THR A 361 -2.38 16.94 -9.75
N MET A 362 -1.52 17.00 -10.78
CA MET A 362 -1.57 17.95 -11.92
C MET A 362 -1.38 19.44 -11.57
N LEU A 363 -1.04 19.80 -10.33
CA LEU A 363 -0.83 21.19 -9.89
C LEU A 363 0.64 21.56 -9.72
N MET A 364 1.52 20.56 -9.56
CA MET A 364 2.97 20.78 -9.47
C MET A 364 3.59 20.91 -10.86
N ASN A 365 4.44 21.93 -11.05
CA ASN A 365 5.36 21.99 -12.18
C ASN A 365 6.47 20.95 -11.99
N ILE A 366 6.56 19.97 -12.90
CA ILE A 366 7.47 18.82 -12.77
C ILE A 366 8.95 19.19 -13.00
N GLU A 367 9.23 20.38 -13.56
CA GLU A 367 10.59 20.90 -13.72
C GLU A 367 11.05 21.70 -12.49
N THR A 368 10.18 22.54 -11.92
CA THR A 368 10.56 23.40 -10.77
C THR A 368 10.25 22.78 -9.41
N LEU A 369 9.50 21.68 -9.36
CA LEU A 369 9.02 20.99 -8.14
C LEU A 369 8.27 21.93 -7.18
N LYS A 370 7.41 22.77 -7.75
CA LYS A 370 6.59 23.76 -7.02
C LYS A 370 5.18 23.79 -7.60
N TRP A 371 4.21 24.24 -6.82
CA TRP A 371 2.89 24.58 -7.34
C TRP A 371 3.00 25.63 -8.45
N ASP A 372 2.31 25.39 -9.56
CA ASP A 372 2.30 26.29 -10.70
C ASP A 372 0.97 27.07 -10.73
N GLN A 373 1.04 28.38 -10.61
CA GLN A 373 -0.14 29.24 -10.67
C GLN A 373 -0.95 28.99 -11.97
N LYS A 374 -0.32 28.71 -13.11
CA LYS A 374 -1.04 28.49 -14.37
C LYS A 374 -1.76 27.14 -14.39
N LEU A 375 -1.23 26.12 -13.72
CA LEU A 375 -1.93 24.85 -13.53
C LEU A 375 -3.13 25.06 -12.61
N CYS A 376 -2.93 25.76 -11.50
CA CYS A 376 -3.99 26.14 -10.57
C CYS A 376 -5.12 26.95 -11.26
N ASP A 377 -4.76 27.96 -12.07
CA ASP A 377 -5.68 28.79 -12.85
C ASP A 377 -6.54 27.98 -13.84
N VAL A 378 -5.97 26.93 -14.45
CA VAL A 378 -6.71 26.06 -15.39
C VAL A 378 -7.85 25.31 -14.70
N PHE A 379 -7.68 24.94 -13.44
CA PHE A 379 -8.70 24.24 -12.65
C PHE A 379 -9.50 25.15 -11.72
N GLY A 380 -9.13 26.44 -11.60
CA GLY A 380 -9.76 27.39 -10.70
C GLY A 380 -9.43 27.14 -9.22
N ILE A 381 -8.32 26.47 -8.92
CA ILE A 381 -7.93 26.07 -7.57
C ILE A 381 -7.03 27.16 -6.96
N PRO A 382 -7.35 27.71 -5.77
CA PRO A 382 -6.51 28.72 -5.15
C PRO A 382 -5.29 28.08 -4.47
N MET A 383 -4.11 28.69 -4.59
CA MET A 383 -2.86 28.07 -4.07
C MET A 383 -2.78 28.01 -2.53
N ASN A 384 -3.59 28.78 -1.81
CA ASN A 384 -3.56 28.84 -0.34
C ASN A 384 -4.06 27.56 0.35
N ILE A 385 -4.79 26.68 -0.35
CA ILE A 385 -5.22 25.38 0.19
C ILE A 385 -4.15 24.30 0.02
N LEU A 386 -3.07 24.54 -0.74
CA LEU A 386 -2.11 23.51 -1.13
C LEU A 386 -0.99 23.35 -0.07
N PRO A 387 -0.57 22.11 0.24
CA PRO A 387 0.48 21.84 1.23
C PRO A 387 1.86 22.30 0.74
N GLU A 388 2.80 22.58 1.64
CA GLU A 388 4.19 22.84 1.21
C GLU A 388 4.83 21.55 0.66
N ILE A 389 5.46 21.64 -0.51
CA ILE A 389 6.16 20.50 -1.14
C ILE A 389 7.56 20.37 -0.54
N ARG A 390 7.88 19.19 -0.02
CA ARG A 390 9.19 18.80 0.53
C ARG A 390 9.84 17.69 -0.28
N SER A 391 11.12 17.43 -0.02
CA SER A 391 11.77 16.24 -0.57
C SER A 391 11.18 14.98 0.06
N SER A 392 11.49 13.80 -0.49
CA SER A 392 10.97 12.51 -0.03
C SER A 392 11.72 11.95 1.19
N SER A 393 12.83 12.58 1.62
CA SER A 393 13.65 12.16 2.76
C SER A 393 14.29 13.36 3.46
N GLU A 394 13.60 13.91 4.45
CA GLU A 394 14.07 14.95 5.37
C GLU A 394 13.25 14.87 6.66
N ILE A 395 13.79 15.26 7.82
CA ILE A 395 13.00 15.31 9.06
C ILE A 395 11.95 16.43 8.92
N TYR A 396 10.68 16.06 8.76
CA TYR A 396 9.58 17.00 8.55
C TYR A 396 9.05 17.55 9.86
N ALA A 397 8.83 16.65 10.81
CA ALA A 397 8.16 16.87 12.08
C ALA A 397 8.37 15.65 12.99
N CYS A 398 8.04 15.79 14.26
CA CYS A 398 7.91 14.67 15.18
C CYS A 398 6.45 14.20 15.24
N LEU A 399 6.26 12.91 15.49
CA LEU A 399 4.96 12.34 15.82
C LEU A 399 4.41 13.02 17.08
N PHE A 400 3.12 13.35 17.06
CA PHE A 400 2.37 13.91 18.18
C PHE A 400 1.14 13.03 18.44
N MET A 401 1.29 12.05 19.34
CA MET A 401 0.22 11.14 19.74
C MET A 401 0.54 10.47 21.08
N GLU A 402 -0.49 10.12 21.84
CA GLU A 402 -0.34 9.34 23.08
C GLU A 402 0.34 7.98 22.80
N GLY A 403 1.32 7.62 23.64
CA GLY A 403 2.04 6.35 23.60
C GLY A 403 3.56 6.48 23.34
N ILE A 404 4.23 5.32 23.29
CA ILE A 404 5.70 5.20 23.29
C ILE A 404 6.41 5.83 22.08
N LEU A 405 5.68 6.16 21.00
CA LEU A 405 6.24 6.78 19.80
C LEU A 405 6.08 8.31 19.75
N ASP A 406 5.55 8.95 20.80
CA ASP A 406 5.50 10.42 20.83
C ASP A 406 6.91 11.01 20.68
N GLY A 407 7.03 12.07 19.88
CA GLY A 407 8.32 12.67 19.57
C GLY A 407 9.15 11.95 18.48
N VAL A 408 8.79 10.74 18.04
CA VAL A 408 9.55 10.00 17.00
C VAL A 408 9.54 10.78 15.67
N PRO A 409 10.68 11.00 15.00
CA PRO A 409 10.73 11.75 13.75
C PRO A 409 9.99 11.06 12.58
N ILE A 410 9.06 11.78 11.96
CA ILE A 410 8.56 11.44 10.62
C ILE A 410 9.55 12.02 9.61
N SER A 411 10.14 11.17 8.77
CA SER A 411 11.28 11.59 7.93
C SER A 411 11.36 10.96 6.53
N GLY A 412 10.48 10.03 6.18
CA GLY A 412 10.28 9.55 4.82
C GLY A 412 8.85 9.77 4.35
N ILE A 413 8.63 10.28 3.14
CA ILE A 413 7.30 10.32 2.49
C ILE A 413 7.50 9.96 1.01
N LEU A 414 6.80 8.94 0.52
CA LEU A 414 6.78 8.52 -0.88
C LEU A 414 5.39 8.01 -1.26
N GLY A 415 4.88 8.36 -2.43
CA GLY A 415 3.67 7.71 -2.97
C GLY A 415 3.92 6.22 -3.25
N ASP A 416 2.91 5.37 -3.05
CA ASP A 416 3.02 3.88 -3.05
C ASP A 416 3.90 3.28 -4.15
N GLN A 417 3.66 3.64 -5.41
CA GLN A 417 4.40 3.05 -6.52
C GLN A 417 5.86 3.53 -6.59
N GLN A 418 6.13 4.74 -6.12
CA GLN A 418 7.48 5.28 -5.93
C GLN A 418 8.18 4.65 -4.72
N ALA A 419 7.46 4.42 -3.62
CA ALA A 419 7.97 3.70 -2.47
C ALA A 419 8.42 2.28 -2.87
N ALA A 420 7.59 1.52 -3.58
CA ALA A 420 7.98 0.21 -4.10
C ALA A 420 9.18 0.27 -5.07
N LEU A 421 9.34 1.34 -5.87
CA LEU A 421 10.54 1.55 -6.70
C LEU A 421 11.82 1.75 -5.84
N VAL A 422 11.70 2.41 -4.69
CA VAL A 422 12.79 2.58 -3.71
C VAL A 422 13.08 1.27 -2.97
N GLY A 423 12.07 0.53 -2.52
CA GLY A 423 12.22 -0.78 -1.87
C GLY A 423 12.84 -1.84 -2.77
N GLU A 424 12.57 -1.79 -4.07
CA GLU A 424 13.20 -2.62 -5.12
C GLU A 424 14.62 -2.15 -5.50
N MET A 425 15.22 -1.23 -4.73
CA MET A 425 16.59 -0.72 -4.94
C MET A 425 16.82 -0.18 -6.36
N CYS A 426 15.80 0.41 -6.98
CA CYS A 426 15.89 0.99 -8.32
C CYS A 426 16.54 2.38 -8.28
N PHE A 427 17.80 2.44 -7.83
CA PHE A 427 18.57 3.68 -7.66
C PHE A 427 19.37 4.12 -8.89
N LYS A 428 19.42 3.29 -9.94
CA LYS A 428 20.19 3.54 -11.16
C LYS A 428 19.27 3.64 -12.37
N ASN A 429 19.67 4.48 -13.33
CA ASN A 429 18.99 4.64 -14.60
C ASN A 429 18.76 3.28 -15.29
N ALA A 430 17.63 3.13 -15.97
CA ALA A 430 17.23 1.89 -16.66
C ALA A 430 17.04 0.67 -15.75
N GLN A 431 16.80 0.87 -14.45
CA GLN A 431 16.09 -0.10 -13.61
C GLN A 431 14.58 0.19 -13.68
N ALA A 432 13.77 -0.87 -13.68
CA ALA A 432 12.32 -0.76 -13.61
C ALA A 432 11.73 -1.86 -12.72
N LYS A 433 10.61 -1.53 -12.08
CA LYS A 433 9.78 -2.49 -11.33
C LYS A 433 8.36 -2.55 -11.89
N CYS A 434 7.67 -3.65 -11.65
CA CYS A 434 6.24 -3.81 -11.91
C CYS A 434 5.53 -4.44 -10.71
N THR A 435 4.60 -3.70 -10.11
CA THR A 435 3.68 -4.23 -9.10
C THR A 435 2.55 -4.99 -9.78
N TYR A 436 2.25 -6.22 -9.36
CA TYR A 436 1.13 -7.03 -9.85
C TYR A 436 0.06 -7.22 -8.78
N GLY A 437 -0.99 -6.41 -8.85
CA GLY A 437 -2.16 -6.51 -7.99
C GLY A 437 -3.45 -6.51 -8.80
N THR A 438 -4.44 -5.77 -8.32
CA THR A 438 -5.72 -5.50 -9.02
C THR A 438 -5.49 -5.01 -10.47
N GLY A 439 -4.54 -4.09 -10.63
CA GLY A 439 -3.89 -3.71 -11.89
C GLY A 439 -2.37 -3.94 -11.82
N CYS A 440 -1.65 -3.59 -12.89
CA CYS A 440 -0.19 -3.52 -12.88
C CYS A 440 0.31 -2.08 -13.00
N PHE A 441 1.34 -1.74 -12.24
CA PHE A 441 1.99 -0.43 -12.27
C PHE A 441 3.49 -0.59 -12.51
N ILE A 442 3.94 -0.14 -13.68
CA ILE A 442 5.34 -0.23 -14.10
C ILE A 442 5.97 1.15 -13.91
N LEU A 443 7.07 1.23 -13.16
CA LEU A 443 7.89 2.45 -13.04
C LEU A 443 9.31 2.16 -13.54
N TYR A 444 9.83 3.05 -14.37
CA TYR A 444 11.16 2.99 -14.97
C TYR A 444 11.98 4.21 -14.53
N ASN A 445 13.10 3.98 -13.85
CA ASN A 445 14.01 5.04 -13.40
C ASN A 445 14.74 5.68 -14.60
N THR A 446 14.50 6.98 -14.81
CA THR A 446 15.10 7.80 -15.88
C THR A 446 16.29 8.64 -15.43
N GLY A 447 16.69 8.52 -14.17
CA GLY A 447 17.70 9.36 -13.52
C GLY A 447 17.20 10.80 -13.37
N GLN A 448 18.11 11.76 -13.47
CA GLN A 448 17.80 13.19 -13.47
C GLN A 448 17.13 13.66 -14.78
N ARG A 449 16.95 12.78 -15.78
CA ARG A 449 16.38 13.14 -17.08
C ARG A 449 14.87 13.02 -17.06
N ARG A 450 14.15 14.14 -16.89
CA ARG A 450 12.72 14.23 -17.16
C ARG A 450 12.41 13.87 -18.62
N VAL A 451 11.97 12.63 -18.87
CA VAL A 451 11.52 12.15 -20.19
C VAL A 451 10.03 12.45 -20.34
N ILE A 452 9.63 13.33 -21.26
CA ILE A 452 8.21 13.52 -21.61
C ILE A 452 7.81 12.44 -22.61
N SER A 453 6.81 11.63 -22.26
CA SER A 453 6.37 10.51 -23.10
C SER A 453 5.68 10.95 -24.38
N SER A 454 6.06 10.32 -25.49
CA SER A 454 5.36 10.38 -26.77
C SER A 454 4.47 9.15 -27.04
N HIS A 455 4.53 8.14 -26.17
CA HIS A 455 3.84 6.85 -26.29
C HIS A 455 2.78 6.61 -25.19
N GLY A 456 2.21 7.68 -24.63
CA GLY A 456 1.09 7.58 -23.68
C GLY A 456 1.48 7.14 -22.26
N LEU A 457 2.74 7.31 -21.85
CA LEU A 457 3.19 7.10 -20.48
C LEU A 457 3.11 8.40 -19.66
N LEU A 458 3.14 8.26 -18.34
CA LEU A 458 3.21 9.38 -17.41
C LEU A 458 4.68 9.74 -17.14
N THR A 459 5.00 11.02 -17.09
CA THR A 459 6.26 11.49 -16.53
C THR A 459 6.01 11.89 -15.08
N THR A 460 6.78 11.33 -14.14
CA THR A 460 6.55 11.53 -12.71
C THR A 460 7.88 11.69 -11.96
N VAL A 461 7.85 12.26 -10.75
CA VAL A 461 9.01 12.23 -9.86
C VAL A 461 9.09 10.83 -9.24
N ALA A 462 10.28 10.23 -9.24
CA ALA A 462 10.54 8.93 -8.63
C ALA A 462 10.83 9.07 -7.13
N TYR A 463 11.72 10.01 -6.76
CA TYR A 463 12.06 10.38 -5.38
C TYR A 463 13.02 11.58 -5.39
N GLN A 464 13.14 12.27 -4.26
CA GLN A 464 14.21 13.22 -3.98
C GLN A 464 14.70 12.99 -2.55
N PHE A 465 15.93 12.48 -2.37
CA PHE A 465 16.43 12.17 -1.03
C PHE A 465 17.14 13.38 -0.41
N GLY A 466 16.38 14.29 0.19
CA GLY A 466 16.86 15.50 0.85
C GLY A 466 16.70 16.78 0.02
N PRO A 467 16.43 17.95 0.64
CA PRO A 467 15.99 19.17 -0.04
C PRO A 467 17.07 19.83 -0.92
N LYS A 468 18.33 19.39 -0.79
CA LYS A 468 19.47 19.89 -1.59
C LYS A 468 19.88 18.91 -2.71
N THR A 469 19.28 17.72 -2.79
CA THR A 469 19.62 16.73 -3.82
C THR A 469 18.83 16.97 -5.10
N GLN A 470 19.37 16.46 -6.22
CA GLN A 470 18.67 16.49 -7.49
C GLN A 470 17.56 15.43 -7.49
N PRO A 471 16.35 15.75 -7.97
CA PRO A 471 15.28 14.77 -8.10
C PRO A 471 15.66 13.68 -9.10
N ILE A 472 15.18 12.47 -8.84
CA ILE A 472 15.15 11.38 -9.81
C ILE A 472 13.73 11.31 -10.38
N TYR A 473 13.62 11.12 -11.68
CA TYR A 473 12.37 11.01 -12.42
C TYR A 473 12.10 9.57 -12.87
N ALA A 474 10.84 9.24 -13.06
CA ALA A 474 10.42 7.99 -13.70
C ALA A 474 9.48 8.24 -14.89
N LEU A 475 9.48 7.28 -15.81
CA LEU A 475 8.30 7.01 -16.62
C LEU A 475 7.43 6.00 -15.88
N GLU A 476 6.12 6.20 -15.90
CA GLU A 476 5.14 5.29 -15.35
C GLU A 476 4.11 4.88 -16.40
N GLY A 477 3.77 3.60 -16.43
CA GLY A 477 2.64 3.08 -17.20
C GLY A 477 1.76 2.22 -16.31
N SER A 478 0.45 2.43 -16.41
CA SER A 478 -0.56 1.71 -15.63
C SER A 478 -1.44 0.83 -16.51
N VAL A 479 -1.62 -0.40 -16.07
CA VAL A 479 -2.50 -1.42 -16.63
C VAL A 479 -3.63 -1.61 -15.62
N ALA A 480 -4.80 -1.02 -15.86
CA ALA A 480 -5.88 -1.05 -14.85
C ALA A 480 -6.40 -2.47 -14.54
N ILE A 481 -6.35 -3.39 -15.51
CA ILE A 481 -6.95 -4.72 -15.41
C ILE A 481 -5.85 -5.80 -15.47
N ALA A 482 -5.40 -6.22 -14.28
CA ALA A 482 -4.52 -7.37 -14.10
C ALA A 482 -5.23 -8.44 -13.27
N GLY A 483 -5.08 -8.44 -11.94
CA GLY A 483 -5.77 -9.37 -11.04
C GLY A 483 -7.29 -9.31 -11.11
N ILE A 484 -7.88 -8.19 -11.59
CA ILE A 484 -9.31 -8.11 -11.91
C ILE A 484 -9.71 -9.16 -12.96
N SER A 485 -8.88 -9.49 -13.96
CA SER A 485 -9.25 -10.49 -14.97
C SER A 485 -9.42 -11.88 -14.35
N ILE A 486 -8.56 -12.25 -13.41
CA ILE A 486 -8.62 -13.53 -12.68
C ILE A 486 -9.82 -13.54 -11.72
N LYS A 487 -10.06 -12.44 -10.99
CA LYS A 487 -11.27 -12.29 -10.16
C LYS A 487 -12.55 -12.41 -10.99
N TRP A 488 -12.61 -11.79 -12.17
CA TRP A 488 -13.76 -11.89 -13.07
C TRP A 488 -13.98 -13.33 -13.60
N LEU A 489 -12.92 -14.06 -13.93
CA LEU A 489 -13.03 -15.48 -14.31
C LEU A 489 -13.58 -16.36 -13.17
N ARG A 490 -13.27 -16.02 -11.92
CA ARG A 490 -13.78 -16.68 -10.70
C ARG A 490 -15.23 -16.27 -10.39
N ASP A 491 -15.46 -14.97 -10.20
CA ASP A 491 -16.68 -14.40 -9.62
C ASP A 491 -17.82 -14.21 -10.62
N ASN A 492 -17.52 -14.10 -11.93
CA ASN A 492 -18.51 -13.80 -12.96
C ASN A 492 -18.66 -14.89 -14.03
N LEU A 493 -17.61 -15.67 -14.30
CA LEU A 493 -17.69 -16.83 -15.21
C LEU A 493 -17.66 -18.19 -14.48
N GLU A 494 -17.42 -18.22 -13.17
CA GLU A 494 -17.39 -19.44 -12.35
C GLU A 494 -16.41 -20.52 -12.88
N ILE A 495 -15.35 -20.10 -13.58
CA ILE A 495 -14.32 -20.98 -14.17
C ILE A 495 -13.29 -21.43 -13.12
N LEU A 496 -13.04 -20.58 -12.13
CA LEU A 496 -12.15 -20.81 -10.99
C LEU A 496 -12.98 -20.83 -9.71
N LYS A 497 -12.60 -21.63 -8.71
CA LYS A 497 -13.16 -21.51 -7.35
C LYS A 497 -12.31 -20.54 -6.53
N ASP A 498 -10.99 -20.63 -6.67
CA ASP A 498 -10.04 -19.71 -6.05
C ASP A 498 -9.02 -19.16 -7.07
N ALA A 499 -8.44 -18.00 -6.79
CA ALA A 499 -7.36 -17.43 -7.60
C ALA A 499 -6.07 -18.28 -7.56
N ALA A 500 -5.82 -19.02 -6.47
CA ALA A 500 -4.71 -19.95 -6.34
C ALA A 500 -4.77 -21.12 -7.34
N GLU A 501 -5.97 -21.58 -7.71
CA GLU A 501 -6.18 -22.65 -8.71
C GLU A 501 -5.77 -22.21 -10.14
N SER A 502 -5.56 -20.91 -10.36
CA SER A 502 -5.27 -20.37 -11.70
C SER A 502 -4.02 -20.97 -12.35
N THR A 503 -3.00 -21.33 -11.57
CA THR A 503 -1.77 -21.97 -12.07
C THR A 503 -2.06 -23.35 -12.64
N GLU A 504 -2.66 -24.24 -11.85
CA GLU A 504 -2.93 -25.63 -12.25
C GLU A 504 -3.89 -25.68 -13.45
N LEU A 505 -4.96 -24.88 -13.40
CA LEU A 505 -5.95 -24.85 -14.47
C LEU A 505 -5.36 -24.26 -15.77
N ALA A 506 -4.49 -23.24 -15.71
CA ALA A 506 -3.80 -22.72 -16.88
C ALA A 506 -2.73 -23.67 -17.45
N GLN A 507 -2.06 -24.46 -16.60
CA GLN A 507 -1.11 -25.49 -17.03
C GLN A 507 -1.82 -26.68 -17.68
N SER A 508 -3.03 -27.04 -17.23
CA SER A 508 -3.84 -28.11 -17.82
C SER A 508 -4.23 -27.89 -19.29
N ALA A 509 -4.14 -26.65 -19.78
CA ALA A 509 -4.34 -26.30 -21.20
C ALA A 509 -3.18 -26.77 -22.11
N GLY A 510 -2.01 -27.10 -21.55
CA GLY A 510 -0.84 -27.50 -22.32
C GLY A 510 -0.33 -26.38 -23.24
N THR A 511 0.24 -26.78 -24.39
CA THR A 511 0.78 -25.86 -25.41
C THR A 511 -0.19 -25.55 -26.55
N GLU A 512 -1.33 -26.22 -26.60
CA GLU A 512 -2.35 -26.12 -27.65
C GLU A 512 -3.32 -24.95 -27.40
N GLY A 513 -4.05 -24.54 -28.44
CA GLY A 513 -4.99 -23.42 -28.40
C GLY A 513 -4.39 -22.04 -28.70
N GLU A 514 -5.15 -21.20 -29.39
CA GLU A 514 -4.75 -19.84 -29.81
C GLU A 514 -5.59 -18.74 -29.16
N VAL A 515 -6.14 -19.00 -27.97
CA VAL A 515 -7.05 -18.08 -27.28
C VAL A 515 -6.32 -16.80 -26.88
N VAL A 516 -6.86 -15.65 -27.30
CA VAL A 516 -6.40 -14.32 -26.90
C VAL A 516 -7.54 -13.63 -26.15
N PHE A 517 -7.28 -13.17 -24.93
CA PHE A 517 -8.23 -12.39 -24.14
C PHE A 517 -7.67 -10.98 -23.92
N VAL A 518 -8.35 -9.95 -24.41
CA VAL A 518 -8.05 -8.55 -24.07
C VAL A 518 -9.02 -8.11 -22.97
N PRO A 519 -8.58 -7.80 -21.75
CA PRO A 519 -9.46 -7.56 -20.61
C PRO A 519 -9.81 -6.06 -20.45
N ALA A 520 -10.28 -5.41 -21.52
CA ALA A 520 -10.60 -3.97 -21.55
C ALA A 520 -12.00 -3.63 -20.96
N PHE A 521 -12.31 -4.05 -19.73
CA PHE A 521 -13.68 -3.91 -19.16
C PHE A 521 -14.18 -2.45 -19.12
N SER A 522 -13.29 -1.53 -18.72
CA SER A 522 -13.52 -0.08 -18.65
C SER A 522 -12.74 0.70 -19.73
N GLY A 523 -12.31 0.04 -20.80
CA GLY A 523 -11.38 0.56 -21.80
C GLY A 523 -9.93 0.14 -21.55
N LEU A 524 -9.01 0.70 -22.35
CA LEU A 524 -7.56 0.47 -22.23
C LEU A 524 -6.84 1.74 -21.72
N TYR A 525 -5.90 1.54 -20.80
CA TYR A 525 -5.05 2.59 -20.21
C TYR A 525 -3.73 2.68 -21.00
N ALA A 526 -2.60 3.00 -20.36
CA ALA A 526 -1.32 3.10 -21.04
C ALA A 526 -0.93 1.78 -21.73
N PRO A 527 -0.30 1.81 -22.92
CA PRO A 527 0.03 3.00 -23.73
C PRO A 527 -1.14 3.53 -24.59
N TYR A 528 -2.28 2.84 -24.64
CA TYR A 528 -3.33 3.06 -25.63
C TYR A 528 -4.29 4.24 -25.35
N TRP A 529 -4.72 4.41 -24.09
CA TRP A 529 -5.72 5.41 -23.64
C TRP A 529 -7.01 5.42 -24.49
N ARG A 530 -7.66 4.25 -24.60
CA ARG A 530 -8.86 4.02 -25.41
C ARG A 530 -10.07 3.66 -24.55
N GLN A 531 -10.85 4.67 -24.17
CA GLN A 531 -12.12 4.51 -23.43
C GLN A 531 -13.21 3.77 -24.22
N ASP A 532 -13.12 3.79 -25.54
CA ASP A 532 -14.05 3.13 -26.48
C ASP A 532 -13.80 1.62 -26.64
N ALA A 533 -12.66 1.13 -26.15
CA ALA A 533 -12.30 -0.28 -26.22
C ALA A 533 -13.15 -1.13 -25.27
N ARG A 534 -13.45 -2.39 -25.61
CA ARG A 534 -14.11 -3.34 -24.70
C ARG A 534 -13.49 -4.72 -24.73
N SER A 535 -13.69 -5.48 -23.64
CA SER A 535 -13.13 -6.81 -23.48
C SER A 535 -13.54 -7.76 -24.61
N VAL A 536 -12.57 -8.45 -25.20
CA VAL A 536 -12.78 -9.43 -26.28
C VAL A 536 -12.02 -10.71 -26.01
N ILE A 537 -12.65 -11.86 -26.28
CA ILE A 537 -12.01 -13.18 -26.30
C ILE A 537 -12.07 -13.69 -27.73
N CYS A 538 -10.89 -13.98 -28.30
CA CYS A 538 -10.68 -14.39 -29.69
C CYS A 538 -9.97 -15.76 -29.74
N GLY A 539 -10.02 -16.46 -30.87
CA GLY A 539 -9.30 -17.72 -31.08
C GLY A 539 -9.92 -18.95 -30.41
N LEU A 540 -11.22 -18.90 -30.07
CA LEU A 540 -11.97 -20.05 -29.56
C LEU A 540 -12.18 -21.10 -30.67
N THR A 541 -12.06 -22.38 -30.30
CA THR A 541 -12.29 -23.55 -31.16
C THR A 541 -13.11 -24.61 -30.39
N GLU A 542 -13.56 -25.68 -31.06
CA GLU A 542 -14.32 -26.77 -30.41
C GLU A 542 -13.54 -27.47 -29.28
N GLU A 543 -12.20 -27.38 -29.30
CA GLU A 543 -11.31 -27.98 -28.28
C GLU A 543 -11.03 -27.05 -27.09
N THR A 544 -11.55 -25.80 -27.10
CA THR A 544 -11.26 -24.79 -26.08
C THR A 544 -11.94 -25.10 -24.74
N LYS A 545 -11.15 -25.66 -23.82
CA LYS A 545 -11.46 -25.90 -22.40
C LYS A 545 -11.23 -24.65 -21.52
N PRO A 546 -11.83 -24.57 -20.31
CA PRO A 546 -11.68 -23.42 -19.40
C PRO A 546 -10.22 -23.06 -19.05
N GLY A 547 -9.31 -24.03 -18.97
CA GLY A 547 -7.88 -23.78 -18.75
C GLY A 547 -7.24 -22.84 -19.77
N HIS A 548 -7.68 -22.86 -21.03
CA HIS A 548 -7.17 -21.93 -22.05
C HIS A 548 -7.62 -20.48 -21.79
N LEU A 549 -8.81 -20.28 -21.18
CA LEU A 549 -9.31 -18.95 -20.82
C LEU A 549 -8.50 -18.37 -19.64
N VAL A 550 -8.21 -19.19 -18.63
CA VAL A 550 -7.34 -18.81 -17.50
C VAL A 550 -5.92 -18.51 -17.97
N LYS A 551 -5.36 -19.38 -18.82
CA LYS A 551 -4.05 -19.14 -19.46
C LYS A 551 -4.05 -17.84 -20.26
N ALA A 552 -5.05 -17.61 -21.12
CA ALA A 552 -5.16 -16.38 -21.90
C ALA A 552 -5.28 -15.13 -21.01
N ALA A 553 -5.94 -15.20 -19.85
CA ALA A 553 -5.98 -14.11 -18.88
C ALA A 553 -4.62 -13.81 -18.26
N LEU A 554 -3.84 -14.83 -17.88
CA LEU A 554 -2.47 -14.65 -17.38
C LEU A 554 -1.53 -14.13 -18.48
N GLU A 555 -1.62 -14.68 -19.70
CA GLU A 555 -0.88 -14.18 -20.88
C GLU A 555 -1.21 -12.70 -21.15
N ALA A 556 -2.48 -12.28 -21.01
CA ALA A 556 -2.91 -10.90 -21.19
C ALA A 556 -2.31 -9.93 -20.16
N VAL A 557 -2.11 -10.35 -18.90
CA VAL A 557 -1.36 -9.54 -17.93
C VAL A 557 0.07 -9.33 -18.43
N CYS A 558 0.74 -10.41 -18.84
CA CYS A 558 2.12 -10.33 -19.32
C CYS A 558 2.28 -9.46 -20.57
N PHE A 559 1.33 -9.52 -21.51
CA PHE A 559 1.38 -8.70 -22.73
C PHE A 559 1.04 -7.23 -22.49
N GLN A 560 0.12 -6.90 -21.57
CA GLN A 560 -0.12 -5.50 -21.18
C GLN A 560 1.11 -4.89 -20.51
N VAL A 561 1.80 -5.63 -19.64
CA VAL A 561 3.09 -5.19 -19.06
C VAL A 561 4.14 -5.00 -20.16
N ARG A 562 4.23 -5.93 -21.13
CA ARG A 562 5.14 -5.80 -22.27
C ARG A 562 4.84 -4.56 -23.12
N ASP A 563 3.58 -4.26 -23.40
CA ASP A 563 3.18 -3.07 -24.17
C ASP A 563 3.70 -1.77 -23.51
N VAL A 564 3.60 -1.68 -22.18
CA VAL A 564 4.14 -0.56 -21.41
C VAL A 564 5.68 -0.53 -21.48
N LEU A 565 6.35 -1.68 -21.37
CA LEU A 565 7.81 -1.76 -21.46
C LEU A 565 8.36 -1.42 -22.85
N GLU A 566 7.65 -1.78 -23.92
CA GLU A 566 7.98 -1.35 -25.29
C GLU A 566 7.84 0.17 -25.44
N ALA A 567 6.74 0.76 -24.95
CA ALA A 567 6.56 2.21 -24.92
C ALA A 567 7.67 2.93 -24.13
N MET A 568 8.05 2.40 -22.97
CA MET A 568 9.16 2.92 -22.15
C MET A 568 10.49 2.87 -22.89
N THR A 569 10.75 1.75 -23.59
CA THR A 569 11.99 1.58 -24.38
C THR A 569 12.06 2.59 -25.52
N LEU A 570 10.94 2.86 -26.20
CA LEU A 570 10.84 3.86 -27.26
C LEU A 570 11.09 5.29 -26.75
N ASP A 571 10.46 5.69 -25.64
CA ASP A 571 10.66 7.04 -25.06
C ASP A 571 12.04 7.22 -24.41
N CYS A 572 12.62 6.19 -23.78
CA CYS A 572 13.91 6.30 -23.10
C CYS A 572 15.13 6.08 -24.02
N SER A 573 14.97 5.40 -25.16
CA SER A 573 16.06 4.94 -26.05
C SER A 573 17.14 4.11 -25.33
N MET A 574 16.77 3.39 -24.27
CA MET A 574 17.64 2.51 -23.49
C MET A 574 16.90 1.20 -23.18
N PRO A 575 17.44 0.03 -23.54
CA PRO A 575 16.80 -1.24 -23.27
C PRO A 575 16.77 -1.52 -21.76
N LEU A 576 15.65 -2.08 -21.28
CA LEU A 576 15.56 -2.63 -19.93
C LEU A 576 16.32 -3.96 -19.87
N ASN A 577 17.17 -4.16 -18.87
CA ASN A 577 17.99 -5.38 -18.76
C ASN A 577 17.40 -6.47 -17.84
N LYS A 578 16.49 -6.09 -16.93
CA LYS A 578 15.73 -6.98 -16.04
C LYS A 578 14.49 -6.25 -15.53
N LEU A 579 13.44 -6.97 -15.18
CA LEU A 579 12.26 -6.44 -14.51
C LEU A 579 12.23 -6.91 -13.07
N LEU A 580 12.16 -5.98 -12.11
CA LEU A 580 11.88 -6.28 -10.71
C LEU A 580 10.35 -6.37 -10.52
N VAL A 581 9.87 -7.28 -9.68
CA VAL A 581 8.42 -7.57 -9.59
C VAL A 581 7.95 -7.81 -8.17
N ASP A 582 6.90 -7.10 -7.79
CA ASP A 582 6.29 -7.14 -6.46
C ASP A 582 4.76 -7.31 -6.54
N GLY A 583 4.10 -7.50 -5.40
CA GLY A 583 2.64 -7.57 -5.30
C GLY A 583 2.04 -8.98 -5.45
N GLY A 584 0.77 -9.11 -5.05
CA GLY A 584 0.14 -10.39 -4.74
C GLY A 584 0.03 -11.43 -5.87
N MET A 585 0.08 -11.04 -7.15
CA MET A 585 0.10 -12.05 -8.23
C MET A 585 1.49 -12.66 -8.46
N THR A 586 2.56 -12.05 -7.95
CA THR A 586 3.94 -12.53 -8.18
C THR A 586 4.22 -13.86 -7.50
N VAL A 587 3.41 -14.29 -6.53
CA VAL A 587 3.45 -15.65 -5.94
C VAL A 587 3.21 -16.76 -6.98
N ASN A 588 2.65 -16.42 -8.15
CA ASN A 588 2.43 -17.34 -9.24
C ASN A 588 3.70 -17.47 -10.10
N ASP A 589 4.53 -18.48 -9.80
CA ASP A 589 5.75 -18.81 -10.55
C ASP A 589 5.51 -18.97 -12.06
N TYR A 590 4.35 -19.51 -12.46
CA TYR A 590 4.00 -19.70 -13.87
C TYR A 590 3.71 -18.36 -14.58
N LEU A 591 3.08 -17.40 -13.89
CA LEU A 591 2.94 -16.03 -14.38
C LEU A 591 4.31 -15.34 -14.50
N MET A 592 5.19 -15.51 -13.51
CA MET A 592 6.53 -14.90 -13.53
C MET A 592 7.42 -15.47 -14.64
N GLN A 593 7.35 -16.80 -14.87
CA GLN A 593 8.02 -17.44 -15.99
C GLN A 593 7.47 -16.94 -17.34
N MET A 594 6.14 -16.90 -17.52
CA MET A 594 5.52 -16.33 -18.73
C MET A 594 5.90 -14.86 -18.95
N GLN A 595 6.01 -14.06 -17.88
CA GLN A 595 6.41 -12.66 -17.99
C GLN A 595 7.86 -12.53 -18.52
N SER A 596 8.77 -13.34 -18.01
CA SER A 596 10.17 -13.42 -18.46
C SER A 596 10.25 -13.91 -19.91
N ASP A 597 9.50 -14.96 -20.23
CA ASP A 597 9.38 -15.53 -21.57
C ASP A 597 8.90 -14.51 -22.61
N TYR A 598 7.85 -13.74 -22.31
CA TYR A 598 7.24 -12.81 -23.26
C TYR A 598 7.95 -11.46 -23.35
N THR A 599 8.60 -10.98 -22.29
CA THR A 599 9.43 -9.75 -22.34
C THR A 599 10.84 -10.01 -22.85
N GLY A 600 11.37 -11.22 -22.66
CA GLY A 600 12.71 -11.60 -23.07
C GLY A 600 13.84 -11.09 -22.17
N ILE A 601 13.51 -10.66 -20.96
CA ILE A 601 14.46 -10.19 -19.94
C ILE A 601 14.24 -10.95 -18.63
N PRO A 602 15.27 -11.14 -17.80
CA PRO A 602 15.11 -11.75 -16.48
C PRO A 602 14.07 -11.00 -15.64
N VAL A 603 13.16 -11.77 -15.05
CA VAL A 603 12.19 -11.28 -14.04
C VAL A 603 12.73 -11.67 -12.67
N VAL A 604 12.86 -10.69 -11.77
CA VAL A 604 13.48 -10.84 -10.44
C VAL A 604 12.45 -10.50 -9.38
N ARG A 605 12.09 -11.49 -8.56
CA ARG A 605 11.11 -11.35 -7.47
C ARG A 605 11.85 -11.35 -6.12
N PRO A 606 11.79 -10.29 -5.31
CA PRO A 606 12.37 -10.29 -3.98
C PRO A 606 11.61 -11.23 -3.04
N THR A 607 12.28 -11.77 -2.02
CA THR A 607 11.62 -12.54 -0.95
C THR A 607 10.87 -11.66 0.03
N LEU A 608 11.22 -10.38 0.12
CA LEU A 608 10.46 -9.37 0.86
C LEU A 608 9.26 -8.92 0.02
N THR A 609 8.05 -9.26 0.44
CA THR A 609 6.81 -8.89 -0.28
C THR A 609 6.43 -7.42 -0.10
N GLU A 610 6.80 -6.83 1.02
CA GLU A 610 6.38 -5.49 1.46
C GLU A 610 7.33 -4.38 0.93
N THR A 611 7.65 -4.42 -0.37
CA THR A 611 8.60 -3.48 -1.00
C THR A 611 8.13 -2.03 -0.92
N THR A 612 6.82 -1.77 -0.98
CA THR A 612 6.20 -0.46 -0.76
C THR A 612 6.59 0.12 0.59
N SER A 613 6.23 -0.57 1.67
CA SER A 613 6.50 -0.11 3.03
C SER A 613 8.00 -0.04 3.33
N PHE A 614 8.79 -0.98 2.80
CA PHE A 614 10.24 -0.95 2.92
C PHE A 614 10.86 0.27 2.22
N GLY A 615 10.31 0.71 1.08
CA GLY A 615 10.74 1.95 0.42
C GLY A 615 10.53 3.20 1.27
N ALA A 616 9.40 3.28 1.98
CA ALA A 616 9.15 4.35 2.94
C ALA A 616 10.09 4.27 4.15
N ALA A 617 10.37 3.08 4.66
CA ALA A 617 11.36 2.86 5.72
C ALA A 617 12.76 3.31 5.26
N ILE A 618 13.20 2.95 4.06
CA ILE A 618 14.48 3.43 3.48
C ILE A 618 14.50 4.95 3.45
N ALA A 619 13.45 5.59 2.94
CA ALA A 619 13.37 7.05 2.86
C ALA A 619 13.46 7.74 4.23
N ALA A 620 12.89 7.15 5.29
CA ALA A 620 13.04 7.66 6.64
C ALA A 620 14.46 7.41 7.20
N GLY A 621 14.96 6.17 7.10
CA GLY A 621 16.25 5.76 7.68
C GLY A 621 17.47 6.43 7.04
N ILE A 622 17.40 6.90 5.79
CA ILE A 622 18.50 7.63 5.13
C ILE A 622 18.46 9.15 5.36
N ALA A 623 17.43 9.69 6.03
CA ALA A 623 17.26 11.13 6.17
C ALA A 623 18.42 11.80 6.94
N GLU A 624 18.80 13.02 6.55
CA GLU A 624 19.85 13.81 7.24
C GLU A 624 19.41 14.07 8.69
N GLY A 625 20.17 13.53 9.65
CA GLY A 625 19.85 13.57 11.08
C GLY A 625 19.33 12.24 11.66
N ILE A 626 18.82 11.33 10.83
CA ILE A 626 18.47 9.94 11.20
C ILE A 626 19.65 9.00 10.91
N ALA A 627 20.09 8.95 9.65
CA ALA A 627 21.28 8.23 9.19
C ALA A 627 21.43 6.77 9.68
N VAL A 628 20.31 6.05 9.84
CA VAL A 628 20.27 4.61 10.18
C VAL A 628 20.73 3.75 8.99
N TRP A 629 20.45 4.20 7.76
CA TRP A 629 20.93 3.56 6.54
C TRP A 629 21.76 4.52 5.67
N GLU A 630 22.68 3.94 4.90
CA GLU A 630 23.34 4.59 3.76
C GLU A 630 22.95 3.81 2.49
N LEU A 631 22.51 4.49 1.42
CA LEU A 631 21.99 3.87 0.19
C LEU A 631 22.91 2.78 -0.40
N ASP A 632 24.22 2.98 -0.37
CA ASP A 632 25.22 2.03 -0.91
C ASP A 632 25.50 0.82 0.02
N LYS A 633 24.96 0.83 1.24
CA LYS A 633 25.18 -0.21 2.28
C LYS A 633 23.93 -0.99 2.68
N ILE A 634 22.75 -0.65 2.15
CA ILE A 634 21.53 -1.43 2.40
C ILE A 634 21.75 -2.84 1.84
N LEU A 635 21.50 -3.87 2.66
CA LEU A 635 21.71 -5.24 2.25
C LEU A 635 20.78 -5.61 1.08
N PRO A 636 21.28 -6.32 0.05
CA PRO A 636 20.41 -6.80 -1.02
C PRO A 636 19.45 -7.84 -0.46
N VAL A 637 18.16 -7.61 -0.65
CA VAL A 637 17.11 -8.60 -0.35
C VAL A 637 17.36 -9.85 -1.20
N PRO A 638 17.21 -11.08 -0.67
CA PRO A 638 17.23 -12.29 -1.48
C PRO A 638 16.17 -12.25 -2.58
N CYS A 639 16.44 -12.89 -3.73
CA CYS A 639 15.51 -12.88 -4.86
C CYS A 639 15.48 -14.22 -5.59
N ASP A 640 14.30 -14.58 -6.09
CA ASP A 640 14.14 -15.54 -7.18
C ASP A 640 14.42 -14.85 -8.52
N THR A 641 14.86 -15.59 -9.54
CA THR A 641 15.07 -15.06 -10.89
C THR A 641 14.59 -16.03 -11.96
N PHE A 642 13.57 -15.60 -12.70
CA PHE A 642 12.99 -16.32 -13.82
C PHE A 642 13.70 -15.90 -15.10
N GLN A 643 14.38 -16.83 -15.76
CA GLN A 643 15.09 -16.61 -17.02
C GLN A 643 14.19 -16.92 -18.22
N PRO A 644 14.29 -16.20 -19.35
CA PRO A 644 13.51 -16.52 -20.54
C PRO A 644 13.87 -17.91 -21.10
N GLN A 645 12.88 -18.76 -21.30
CA GLN A 645 13.00 -20.15 -21.78
C GLN A 645 12.49 -20.33 -23.22
N ILE A 646 11.65 -19.42 -23.73
CA ILE A 646 11.15 -19.46 -25.13
C ILE A 646 12.05 -18.70 -26.12
N SER A 647 12.00 -19.11 -27.39
CA SER A 647 12.66 -18.42 -28.50
C SER A 647 12.02 -17.06 -28.81
N GLU A 648 12.82 -16.17 -29.40
CA GLU A 648 12.37 -14.86 -29.85
C GLU A 648 11.27 -14.95 -30.93
N ASP A 649 11.36 -15.93 -31.84
CA ASP A 649 10.33 -16.17 -32.86
C ASP A 649 8.97 -16.51 -32.22
N LEU A 650 8.96 -17.45 -31.26
CA LEU A 650 7.73 -17.85 -30.57
C LEU A 650 7.13 -16.70 -29.76
N ARG A 651 7.99 -15.93 -29.07
CA ARG A 651 7.63 -14.69 -28.37
C ARG A 651 6.97 -13.68 -29.30
N ASN A 652 7.50 -13.48 -30.50
CA ASN A 652 7.00 -12.48 -31.46
C ASN A 652 5.70 -12.95 -32.13
N ILE A 653 5.55 -14.24 -32.45
CA ILE A 653 4.29 -14.84 -32.93
C ILE A 653 3.17 -14.66 -31.89
N LYS A 654 3.47 -14.98 -30.62
CA LYS A 654 2.54 -14.79 -29.49
C LYS A 654 2.11 -13.33 -29.34
N PHE A 655 3.06 -12.39 -29.43
CA PHE A 655 2.78 -10.96 -29.29
C PHE A 655 2.02 -10.36 -30.50
N SER A 656 2.26 -10.83 -31.72
CA SER A 656 1.46 -10.45 -32.90
C SER A 656 -0.02 -10.83 -32.72
N LYS A 657 -0.30 -12.02 -32.17
CA LYS A 657 -1.67 -12.45 -31.81
C LYS A 657 -2.31 -11.57 -30.74
N TRP A 658 -1.54 -11.15 -29.73
CA TRP A 658 -2.00 -10.16 -28.76
C TRP A 658 -2.39 -8.82 -29.42
N LYS A 659 -1.54 -8.27 -30.30
CA LYS A 659 -1.83 -7.02 -31.04
C LYS A 659 -3.08 -7.14 -31.91
N MET A 660 -3.25 -8.27 -32.60
CA MET A 660 -4.49 -8.58 -33.33
C MET A 660 -5.74 -8.63 -32.41
N GLY A 661 -5.60 -9.09 -31.17
CA GLY A 661 -6.65 -9.00 -30.16
C GLY A 661 -6.96 -7.56 -29.77
N ILE A 662 -5.92 -6.75 -29.50
CA ILE A 662 -6.06 -5.33 -29.17
C ILE A 662 -6.83 -4.58 -30.25
N GLU A 663 -6.46 -4.73 -31.52
CA GLU A 663 -7.17 -4.10 -32.65
C GLU A 663 -8.67 -4.42 -32.68
N ARG A 664 -9.04 -5.66 -32.37
CA ARG A 664 -10.44 -6.14 -32.32
C ARG A 664 -11.22 -5.60 -31.12
N SER A 665 -10.52 -5.13 -30.07
CA SER A 665 -11.14 -4.52 -28.89
C SER A 665 -11.56 -3.06 -29.12
N LEU A 666 -10.94 -2.37 -30.09
CA LEU A 666 -11.10 -0.93 -30.32
C LEU A 666 -12.38 -0.58 -31.09
N GLY A 667 -12.88 0.64 -30.92
CA GLY A 667 -14.05 1.15 -31.66
C GLY A 667 -15.37 0.51 -31.26
N TRP A 668 -15.41 -0.23 -30.14
CA TRP A 668 -16.57 -0.99 -29.70
C TRP A 668 -17.72 -0.08 -29.25
N ILE A 669 -17.41 0.96 -28.47
CA ILE A 669 -18.37 2.02 -28.14
C ILE A 669 -18.27 3.15 -29.16
N LYS A 670 -19.39 3.43 -29.82
CA LYS A 670 -19.55 4.62 -30.65
C LYS A 670 -19.93 5.81 -29.76
N THR A 671 -18.93 6.56 -29.31
CA THR A 671 -19.16 7.83 -28.60
C THR A 671 -19.86 8.83 -29.53
N GLY A 672 -21.06 9.24 -29.14
CA GLY A 672 -21.90 10.15 -29.92
C GLY A 672 -21.45 11.61 -29.83
N GLY A 673 -20.29 11.94 -30.41
CA GLY A 673 -19.76 13.30 -30.43
C GLY A 673 -18.45 13.38 -31.18
N VAL A 674 -18.37 14.34 -32.13
CA VAL A 674 -17.21 14.74 -32.96
C VAL A 674 -16.01 13.79 -32.93
N VAL A 675 -15.90 12.96 -33.98
CA VAL A 675 -14.67 12.23 -34.29
C VAL A 675 -13.58 13.25 -34.67
N ASN A 676 -12.86 13.74 -33.68
CA ASN A 676 -11.47 14.10 -33.89
C ASN A 676 -10.73 12.77 -34.06
N GLU A 677 -10.20 12.51 -35.26
CA GLU A 677 -9.20 11.47 -35.47
C GLU A 677 -7.95 11.86 -34.69
N ILE A 678 -7.90 11.49 -33.40
CA ILE A 678 -6.68 11.52 -32.60
C ILE A 678 -5.81 10.39 -33.13
N ASN A 679 -5.12 10.66 -34.23
CA ASN A 679 -3.96 9.91 -34.67
C ASN A 679 -2.85 10.10 -33.62
N LEU A 680 -2.96 9.38 -32.50
CA LEU A 680 -1.77 8.81 -31.90
C LEU A 680 -1.03 8.06 -33.02
N PRO A 681 0.30 8.13 -33.12
CA PRO A 681 1.03 7.31 -34.06
C PRO A 681 0.60 5.86 -33.84
N ARG A 682 0.08 5.18 -34.88
CA ARG A 682 -0.12 3.72 -34.79
C ARG A 682 1.21 3.15 -34.30
N MET A 683 1.18 2.38 -33.19
CA MET A 683 2.31 1.50 -32.89
C MET A 683 2.61 0.76 -34.18
N VAL A 684 3.82 0.95 -34.69
CA VAL A 684 4.14 0.73 -36.10
C VAL A 684 3.66 -0.65 -36.51
N GLU A 685 2.71 -0.70 -37.46
CA GLU A 685 2.35 -1.95 -38.15
C GLU A 685 3.65 -2.63 -38.53
N TRP A 686 3.85 -3.85 -38.03
CA TRP A 686 5.05 -4.64 -38.29
C TRP A 686 4.93 -5.22 -39.70
N ASP A 687 4.95 -4.30 -40.67
CA ASP A 687 4.87 -4.55 -42.10
C ASP A 687 6.18 -5.24 -42.51
N GLU A 688 6.08 -6.54 -42.77
CA GLU A 688 7.22 -7.36 -43.21
C GLU A 688 7.89 -6.76 -44.47
N ASN A 689 7.16 -6.00 -45.30
CA ASN A 689 7.71 -5.33 -46.48
C ASN A 689 8.59 -4.11 -46.14
N LYS A 690 8.45 -3.50 -44.94
CA LYS A 690 9.35 -2.41 -44.49
C LYS A 690 10.70 -2.91 -43.98
N SER A 691 10.91 -4.23 -43.89
CA SER A 691 12.24 -4.79 -43.73
C SER A 691 13.16 -4.46 -44.92
N GLU A 692 12.63 -4.42 -46.15
CA GLU A 692 13.38 -4.02 -47.34
C GLU A 692 13.67 -2.51 -47.37
N GLU A 693 12.71 -1.64 -47.02
CA GLU A 693 12.94 -0.19 -46.98
C GLU A 693 13.93 0.24 -45.88
N ARG A 694 13.93 -0.43 -44.71
CA ARG A 694 14.88 -0.11 -43.62
C ARG A 694 16.33 -0.47 -43.94
N ILE A 695 16.59 -1.36 -44.91
CA ILE A 695 17.94 -1.64 -45.41
C ILE A 695 18.49 -0.44 -46.23
N VAL A 696 17.62 0.43 -46.76
CA VAL A 696 18.00 1.59 -47.60
C VAL A 696 18.35 2.84 -46.77
N ALA A 697 18.05 2.86 -45.46
CA ALA A 697 18.35 3.98 -44.58
C ALA A 697 19.79 3.98 -44.01
N ALA A 698 20.57 2.93 -44.25
CA ALA A 698 22.02 2.97 -44.06
C ALA A 698 22.67 3.60 -45.29
N ALA A 699 23.58 4.56 -45.10
CA ALA A 699 24.44 5.01 -46.19
C ALA A 699 25.14 3.78 -46.80
N PRO A 700 25.07 3.55 -48.12
CA PRO A 700 25.61 2.33 -48.74
C PRO A 700 27.03 2.04 -48.25
N ALA A 701 27.35 0.78 -47.95
CA ALA A 701 28.68 0.43 -47.42
C ALA A 701 29.84 0.96 -48.30
N GLY A 702 29.60 1.10 -49.61
CA GLY A 702 30.50 1.79 -50.54
C GLY A 702 30.77 3.26 -50.20
N LEU A 703 29.80 4.04 -49.76
CA LEU A 703 29.98 5.43 -49.32
C LEU A 703 30.83 5.53 -48.04
N PHE A 704 30.64 4.61 -47.09
CA PHE A 704 31.50 4.53 -45.90
C PHE A 704 32.95 4.14 -46.27
N LEU A 705 33.13 3.15 -47.15
CA LEU A 705 34.44 2.72 -47.65
C LEU A 705 35.14 3.80 -48.47
N ILE A 706 34.41 4.53 -49.33
CA ILE A 706 34.93 5.68 -50.09
C ILE A 706 35.31 6.82 -49.14
N GLY A 707 34.50 7.11 -48.13
CA GLY A 707 34.81 8.11 -47.10
C GLY A 707 36.07 7.76 -46.31
N ALA A 708 36.20 6.51 -45.85
CA ALA A 708 37.39 6.02 -45.16
C ALA A 708 38.64 6.07 -46.07
N ALA A 709 38.53 5.65 -47.33
CA ALA A 709 39.62 5.74 -48.29
C ALA A 709 40.03 7.20 -48.58
N ALA A 710 39.06 8.12 -48.72
CA ALA A 710 39.32 9.54 -48.92
C ALA A 710 40.03 10.17 -47.72
N ILE A 711 39.65 9.80 -46.49
CA ILE A 711 40.34 10.25 -45.27
C ILE A 711 41.77 9.72 -45.20
N ILE A 712 42.02 8.46 -45.60
CA ILE A 712 43.37 7.89 -45.67
C ILE A 712 44.23 8.61 -46.73
N VAL A 713 43.66 8.90 -47.91
CA VAL A 713 44.36 9.63 -48.99
C VAL A 713 44.64 11.09 -48.59
N LEU A 714 43.69 11.77 -47.93
CA LEU A 714 43.90 13.12 -47.38
C LEU A 714 44.95 13.13 -46.28
N SER A 715 44.91 12.16 -45.36
CA SER A 715 45.93 11.97 -44.32
C SER A 715 47.32 11.83 -44.93
N GLU A 716 47.48 10.97 -45.93
CA GLU A 716 48.76 10.75 -46.61
C GLU A 716 49.21 11.97 -47.45
N TYR A 717 48.27 12.74 -48.02
CA TYR A 717 48.54 14.01 -48.69
C TYR A 717 49.05 15.09 -47.72
N PHE A 718 48.41 15.25 -46.56
CA PHE A 718 48.90 16.16 -45.51
C PHE A 718 50.24 15.70 -44.95
N ARG A 719 50.43 14.39 -44.74
CA ARG A 719 51.70 13.80 -44.26
C ARG A 719 52.87 14.01 -45.23
N ARG A 720 52.59 14.14 -46.53
CA ARG A 720 53.56 14.52 -47.57
C ARG A 720 53.74 16.03 -47.76
N SER A 721 52.80 16.84 -47.29
CA SER A 721 52.87 18.31 -47.31
C SER A 721 53.52 18.90 -46.04
N ILE A 722 53.76 18.06 -45.03
CA ILE A 722 54.42 18.38 -43.75
C ILE A 722 55.88 17.84 -43.72
N ARG A 723 56.34 17.23 -44.82
CA ARG A 723 57.73 16.87 -45.11
C ARG A 723 58.28 17.74 -46.23
#